data_AF-A0AAD3DTM0-F1
#
_entry.id   AF-A0AAD3DTM0-F1
#
_cell.length_a   1.000
_cell.length_b   1.000
_cell.length_c   1.000
_cell.angle_alpha   90.00
_cell.angle_beta   90.00
_cell.angle_gamma   90.00
#
_symmetry.space_group_name_H-M   'P 1'
#
loop_
_entity.id
_entity.type
_entity.pdbx_description
1 polymer ?
#
loop_
_entity_poly.entity_id
_entity_poly.type
_entity_poly.pdbx_seq_one_letter_code
_entity_poly.pdbx_strand_id
1 'polypeptide(L)'
;MSPCLPNAPRAILRSTTFTCLVWICCFKLLVAEVRQTCRPPALDETVMPRERCGVLRKVCVDQGNIISFDPDYAYGRENPSRGARLPAPLPYLTTWDGAWNIPGAINTDAIVGNQDRHRLLLRPATRLEPRPLLQQAALQLELSLQQPSDPSALLNNTSSSSPSPASPFSRCTLPVLLFTDWPFNYCEFFTNGATAADHLIRRMALLPDREATLVLVTPSGLGRLPFHSALLGHLSTKPLITLGELAAGAEAAGAGAETGAGAPAVEWSAEGVAVGCFERMVICKLEGSPQLPTLTAAAVLRHLTQPNMGGELPPDPLGFNTATTTTVSSSSASSALSTTTSVPDPTAGASSSTGSSSSSTADASSTLRVVIEARNSGVRGIRNLHQLVEACEGVSWPDGPFRRVSCRVLTTHDTPNLHGIARFRATVAAVRSADVLVTVHGAGSANALFMRAERSSDGPVGHSSSAPLLSGTSAAALLEIRPCGFGSGFTWWVDVHMAIQLPRSGDDVHFHAYNLEDPTQCTASSWELAIKAGNGGSNTRAGNGHRMRDQNLVVRPDGFFAMLRHVASMLRDPEKYGKAKAENQLHGYAMPSPGGDAAGWGSGTGFGGGQVGQGGAAAGQAGLGGMGLWGPSGGVLLGPLGVTNFTEHIRKGGQWLLPPG
;
A
#
# COMPACT_ATOMS: atom_id res chain seq x y z
N MET A 1 -26.70 23.48 -19.08
CA MET A 1 -26.73 22.17 -19.77
C MET A 1 -28.14 21.97 -20.31
N SER A 2 -28.32 22.15 -21.61
CA SER A 2 -29.54 21.81 -22.38
C SER A 2 -29.08 21.06 -23.63
N PRO A 3 -29.78 19.99 -24.07
CA PRO A 3 -29.29 19.14 -25.15
C PRO A 3 -29.79 19.65 -26.51
N CYS A 4 -28.88 19.79 -27.47
CA CYS A 4 -29.23 20.00 -28.87
C CYS A 4 -29.42 18.65 -29.57
N LEU A 5 -30.61 18.47 -30.17
CA LEU A 5 -30.92 17.40 -31.12
C LEU A 5 -30.24 17.65 -32.49
N PRO A 6 -29.91 16.60 -33.25
CA PRO A 6 -29.50 16.72 -34.65
C PRO A 6 -30.70 16.46 -35.58
N ASN A 7 -30.84 17.27 -36.64
CA ASN A 7 -31.29 16.86 -37.98
C ASN A 7 -31.65 18.09 -38.84
N ALA A 8 -30.86 18.38 -39.89
CA ALA A 8 -31.32 18.90 -41.17
C ALA A 8 -30.18 18.87 -42.23
N PRO A 9 -30.49 18.79 -43.53
CA PRO A 9 -29.63 18.17 -44.53
C PRO A 9 -28.80 19.15 -45.39
N ARG A 10 -27.83 18.53 -46.08
CA ARG A 10 -26.91 19.07 -47.08
C ARG A 10 -27.57 20.02 -48.10
N ALA A 11 -26.91 21.16 -48.32
CA ALA A 11 -26.95 21.87 -49.60
C ALA A 11 -25.51 22.15 -50.08
N ILE A 12 -25.30 21.83 -51.35
CA ILE A 12 -24.07 21.92 -52.12
C ILE A 12 -23.83 23.39 -52.49
N LEU A 13 -22.60 23.90 -52.30
CA LEU A 13 -22.06 24.93 -53.19
C LEU A 13 -20.53 24.85 -53.25
N ARG A 14 -20.07 24.71 -54.50
CA ARG A 14 -18.70 24.62 -54.98
C ARG A 14 -17.96 25.92 -54.70
N SER A 15 -16.69 25.81 -54.26
CA SER A 15 -15.54 26.69 -54.61
C SER A 15 -14.57 26.86 -53.43
N THR A 16 -13.76 25.83 -53.14
CA THR A 16 -12.73 25.91 -52.08
C THR A 16 -11.51 25.04 -52.42
N THR A 17 -10.85 25.29 -53.54
CA THR A 17 -9.56 24.64 -53.85
C THR A 17 -8.34 25.53 -53.62
N PHE A 18 -8.52 26.82 -53.29
CA PHE A 18 -7.39 27.76 -53.10
C PHE A 18 -7.11 28.19 -51.65
N THR A 19 -8.03 27.96 -50.71
CA THR A 19 -7.87 28.38 -49.30
C THR A 19 -7.23 27.32 -48.40
N CYS A 20 -7.18 26.05 -48.85
CA CYS A 20 -6.66 24.94 -48.02
C CYS A 20 -5.13 24.87 -47.99
N LEU A 21 -4.45 25.28 -49.07
CA LEU A 21 -2.98 25.28 -49.15
C LEU A 21 -2.33 26.39 -48.29
N VAL A 22 -2.97 27.55 -48.16
CA VAL A 22 -2.47 28.64 -47.29
C VAL A 22 -2.63 28.30 -45.81
N TRP A 23 -3.71 27.60 -45.43
CA TRP A 23 -3.91 27.15 -44.05
C TRP A 23 -2.94 26.03 -43.64
N ILE A 24 -2.60 25.10 -44.53
CA ILE A 24 -1.61 24.04 -44.26
C ILE A 24 -0.19 24.61 -44.13
N CYS A 25 0.17 25.63 -44.93
CA CYS A 25 1.46 26.32 -44.79
C CYS A 25 1.52 27.21 -43.53
N CYS A 26 0.44 27.94 -43.17
CA CYS A 26 0.41 28.71 -41.93
C CYS A 26 0.39 27.81 -40.68
N PHE A 27 -0.26 26.63 -40.71
CA PHE A 27 -0.25 25.70 -39.58
C PHE A 27 1.11 25.01 -39.42
N LYS A 28 1.81 24.68 -40.51
CA LYS A 28 3.19 24.17 -40.45
C LYS A 28 4.20 25.24 -39.98
N LEU A 29 3.95 26.52 -40.25
CA LEU A 29 4.77 27.63 -39.75
C LEU A 29 4.42 28.09 -38.32
N LEU A 30 3.22 27.80 -37.81
CA LEU A 30 2.84 28.04 -36.41
C LEU A 30 3.16 26.85 -35.48
N VAL A 31 3.30 25.64 -36.02
CA VAL A 31 3.86 24.48 -35.29
C VAL A 31 5.39 24.53 -35.28
N ALA A 32 6.01 25.35 -36.12
CA ALA A 32 7.42 25.70 -36.00
C ALA A 32 7.61 26.63 -34.80
N GLU A 33 8.12 26.04 -33.71
CA GLU A 33 8.91 26.73 -32.70
C GLU A 33 8.15 27.59 -31.68
N VAL A 34 6.97 27.14 -31.25
CA VAL A 34 6.72 27.19 -29.80
C VAL A 34 7.62 26.13 -29.17
N ARG A 35 8.93 26.40 -29.13
CA ARG A 35 9.80 25.88 -28.07
C ARG A 35 9.22 26.50 -26.80
N GLN A 36 8.16 25.89 -26.29
CA GLN A 36 7.62 26.18 -24.98
C GLN A 36 8.85 26.18 -24.08
N THR A 37 9.23 27.38 -23.63
CA THR A 37 10.33 27.56 -22.69
C THR A 37 9.86 26.85 -21.44
N CYS A 38 10.19 25.57 -21.37
CA CYS A 38 9.70 24.72 -20.33
C CYS A 38 10.32 25.20 -19.03
N ARG A 39 9.49 25.34 -18.01
CA ARG A 39 9.96 25.71 -16.69
C ARG A 39 10.45 24.42 -16.01
N PRO A 40 11.70 24.37 -15.52
CA PRO A 40 12.11 23.23 -14.72
C PRO A 40 11.22 23.15 -13.48
N PRO A 41 10.76 21.94 -13.08
CA PRO A 41 10.01 21.77 -11.85
C PRO A 41 10.78 22.37 -10.67
N ALA A 42 10.05 23.06 -9.80
CA ALA A 42 10.62 23.67 -8.62
C ALA A 42 11.12 22.57 -7.68
N LEU A 43 12.36 22.71 -7.24
CA LEU A 43 13.00 21.84 -6.26
C LEU A 43 13.58 22.72 -5.17
N ASP A 44 13.14 22.52 -3.94
CA ASP A 44 13.72 23.20 -2.79
C ASP A 44 14.79 22.31 -2.16
N GLU A 45 16.05 22.53 -2.55
CA GLU A 45 17.19 21.79 -2.01
C GLU A 45 17.48 22.15 -0.54
N THR A 46 16.92 23.26 0.00
CA THR A 46 17.17 23.71 1.37
C THR A 46 16.42 22.89 2.41
N VAL A 47 15.27 22.33 2.03
CA VAL A 47 14.45 21.44 2.87
C VAL A 47 14.75 19.96 2.63
N MET A 48 15.64 19.62 1.70
CA MET A 48 15.96 18.24 1.35
C MET A 48 16.79 17.58 2.47
N PRO A 49 16.30 16.48 3.09
CA PRO A 49 17.08 15.75 4.08
C PRO A 49 18.22 15.01 3.39
N ARG A 50 19.44 15.52 3.54
CA ARG A 50 20.65 15.00 2.86
C ARG A 50 21.01 13.57 3.27
N GLU A 51 20.52 13.11 4.42
CA GLU A 51 20.68 11.74 4.88
C GLU A 51 19.76 10.74 4.16
N ARG A 52 18.74 11.21 3.43
CA ARG A 52 17.77 10.37 2.71
C ARG A 52 17.75 10.64 1.21
N CYS A 53 17.97 11.88 0.81
CA CYS A 53 17.82 12.34 -0.55
C CYS A 53 19.07 13.08 -1.05
N GLY A 54 19.28 13.05 -2.36
CA GLY A 54 20.26 13.91 -3.01
C GLY A 54 19.92 14.23 -4.45
N VAL A 55 20.64 15.20 -5.01
CA VAL A 55 20.50 15.65 -6.39
C VAL A 55 21.69 15.17 -7.20
N LEU A 56 21.40 14.44 -8.27
CA LEU A 56 22.35 14.13 -9.32
C LEU A 56 22.15 15.13 -10.45
N ARG A 57 23.24 15.67 -11.00
CA ARG A 57 23.19 16.59 -12.13
C ARG A 57 23.67 15.88 -13.39
N LYS A 58 23.20 16.35 -14.56
CA LYS A 58 23.62 15.84 -15.87
C LYS A 58 23.66 14.32 -15.90
N VAL A 59 22.52 13.68 -15.66
CA VAL A 59 22.43 12.22 -15.60
C VAL A 59 21.67 11.66 -16.79
N CYS A 60 21.99 10.45 -17.19
CA CYS A 60 21.18 9.69 -18.12
C CYS A 60 20.76 8.35 -17.49
N VAL A 61 19.64 7.80 -17.98
CA VAL A 61 19.17 6.46 -17.60
C VAL A 61 19.32 5.55 -18.80
N ASP A 62 20.00 4.42 -18.62
CA ASP A 62 20.22 3.43 -19.67
C ASP A 62 20.18 2.01 -19.12
N GLN A 63 19.29 1.17 -19.67
CA GLN A 63 19.09 -0.21 -19.22
C GLN A 63 18.90 -0.35 -17.69
N GLY A 64 18.21 0.62 -17.07
CA GLY A 64 17.99 0.67 -15.62
C GLY A 64 19.19 1.14 -14.79
N ASN A 65 20.30 1.50 -15.42
CA ASN A 65 21.46 2.11 -14.76
C ASN A 65 21.37 3.63 -14.81
N ILE A 66 21.87 4.29 -13.76
CA ILE A 66 22.05 5.73 -13.73
C ILE A 66 23.50 6.04 -14.13
N ILE A 67 23.66 6.88 -15.16
CA ILE A 67 24.95 7.28 -15.70
C ILE A 67 25.14 8.76 -15.39
N SER A 68 26.15 9.09 -14.59
CA SER A 68 26.46 10.48 -14.22
C SER A 68 27.48 11.09 -15.16
N PHE A 69 27.15 12.26 -15.71
CA PHE A 69 28.06 13.15 -16.44
C PHE A 69 28.39 14.39 -15.61
N ASP A 70 28.08 14.37 -14.31
CA ASP A 70 28.47 15.44 -13.41
C ASP A 70 29.98 15.32 -13.11
N PRO A 71 30.79 16.36 -13.39
CA PRO A 71 32.21 16.33 -13.13
C PRO A 71 32.54 16.15 -11.64
N ASP A 72 31.65 16.52 -10.72
CA ASP A 72 31.83 16.27 -9.29
C ASP A 72 31.81 14.76 -8.97
N TYR A 73 31.21 13.95 -9.85
CA TYR A 73 31.17 12.49 -9.77
C TYR A 73 32.13 11.81 -10.76
N ALA A 74 32.82 12.57 -11.61
CA ALA A 74 33.85 12.05 -12.48
C ALA A 74 34.98 11.51 -11.61
N TYR A 75 35.13 10.19 -11.63
CA TYR A 75 36.10 9.48 -10.82
C TYR A 75 37.49 10.10 -10.95
N GLY A 76 38.03 10.57 -9.82
CA GLY A 76 39.33 11.21 -9.76
C GLY A 76 40.41 10.26 -10.26
N ARG A 77 41.00 10.58 -11.43
CA ARG A 77 42.30 10.05 -11.86
C ARG A 77 43.38 10.18 -10.77
N GLU A 78 43.18 11.09 -9.82
CA GLU A 78 44.16 11.46 -8.80
C GLU A 78 44.05 10.68 -7.49
N ASN A 79 43.03 9.83 -7.29
CA ASN A 79 42.91 9.07 -6.03
C ASN A 79 42.38 7.63 -6.22
N PRO A 80 43.13 6.75 -6.92
CA PRO A 80 42.74 5.36 -7.17
C PRO A 80 42.56 4.51 -5.90
N SER A 81 43.11 4.96 -4.76
CA SER A 81 42.94 4.33 -3.44
C SER A 81 41.56 4.61 -2.79
N ARG A 82 40.81 5.61 -3.29
CA ARG A 82 39.37 5.77 -3.00
C ARG A 82 38.57 5.05 -4.08
N GLY A 83 38.68 3.73 -4.18
CA GLY A 83 38.02 2.95 -5.24
C GLY A 83 36.50 3.19 -5.29
N ALA A 84 35.92 3.24 -6.49
CA ALA A 84 34.50 3.20 -6.92
C ALA A 84 33.34 3.72 -6.00
N ARG A 85 33.61 4.40 -4.88
CA ARG A 85 32.66 5.10 -4.02
C ARG A 85 32.41 6.51 -4.55
N LEU A 86 31.15 6.80 -4.81
CA LEU A 86 30.66 8.14 -5.14
C LEU A 86 31.13 9.14 -4.06
N PRO A 87 31.50 10.39 -4.42
CA PRO A 87 31.90 11.39 -3.44
C PRO A 87 30.81 11.59 -2.38
N ALA A 88 31.22 11.78 -1.12
CA ALA A 88 30.30 12.13 -0.04
C ALA A 88 29.76 13.55 -0.29
N PRO A 89 28.48 13.67 -0.69
CA PRO A 89 27.47 14.06 0.30
C PRO A 89 26.52 12.92 0.69
N LEU A 90 26.66 11.74 0.08
CA LEU A 90 25.82 10.58 0.36
C LEU A 90 26.68 9.37 0.76
N PRO A 91 27.36 9.39 1.93
CA PRO A 91 28.23 8.30 2.39
C PRO A 91 27.54 6.92 2.44
N TYR A 92 26.20 6.89 2.38
CA TYR A 92 25.37 5.69 2.39
C TYR A 92 24.95 5.19 0.97
N LEU A 93 25.31 5.88 -0.12
CA LEU A 93 24.99 5.45 -1.50
C LEU A 93 25.69 4.15 -1.93
N THR A 94 26.78 3.77 -1.25
CA THR A 94 27.52 2.54 -1.57
C THR A 94 26.77 1.26 -1.20
N THR A 95 25.71 1.37 -0.38
CA THR A 95 24.83 0.27 0.06
C THR A 95 23.37 0.61 -0.21
N TRP A 96 23.03 1.11 -1.40
CA TRP A 96 21.64 1.10 -1.89
C TRP A 96 21.25 -0.30 -2.34
N ASP A 97 21.39 -1.22 -1.39
CA ASP A 97 20.78 -2.52 -1.43
C ASP A 97 19.35 -2.31 -0.95
N GLY A 98 18.40 -2.79 -1.74
CA GLY A 98 17.02 -2.91 -1.33
C GLY A 98 16.75 -4.36 -0.99
N ALA A 99 16.19 -4.60 0.19
CA ALA A 99 15.47 -5.85 0.41
C ALA A 99 14.14 -5.75 -0.34
N TRP A 100 13.68 -6.81 -0.99
CA TRP A 100 12.43 -6.77 -1.76
C TRP A 100 11.72 -8.12 -1.76
N ASN A 101 10.46 -8.17 -2.17
CA ASN A 101 9.70 -9.43 -2.31
C ASN A 101 9.47 -9.71 -3.78
N ILE A 102 9.70 -10.93 -4.25
CA ILE A 102 9.26 -11.37 -5.58
C ILE A 102 7.71 -11.33 -5.64
N PRO A 103 7.11 -10.49 -6.51
CA PRO A 103 5.66 -10.48 -6.69
C PRO A 103 5.18 -11.86 -7.19
N GLY A 104 4.19 -12.44 -6.52
CA GLY A 104 3.62 -13.74 -6.90
C GLY A 104 4.33 -14.96 -6.31
N ALA A 105 5.53 -14.79 -5.74
CA ALA A 105 6.03 -15.76 -4.76
C ALA A 105 5.28 -15.55 -3.44
N ILE A 106 5.05 -16.64 -2.70
CA ILE A 106 4.59 -16.56 -1.32
C ILE A 106 5.52 -15.60 -0.56
N ASN A 107 4.96 -14.61 0.13
CA ASN A 107 5.66 -13.56 0.90
C ASN A 107 6.60 -14.09 2.02
N THR A 108 6.90 -15.40 2.03
CA THR A 108 7.85 -16.06 2.90
C THR A 108 9.29 -15.78 2.54
N ASP A 109 9.63 -15.67 1.26
CA ASP A 109 11.04 -15.58 0.84
C ASP A 109 11.67 -14.22 1.19
N ALA A 110 10.82 -13.22 1.37
CA ALA A 110 11.15 -11.87 1.78
C ALA A 110 11.82 -11.82 3.14
N ILE A 111 11.11 -12.24 4.18
CA ILE A 111 11.52 -11.99 5.58
C ILE A 111 12.62 -12.96 6.04
N VAL A 112 13.00 -13.91 5.19
CA VAL A 112 14.16 -14.81 5.40
C VAL A 112 15.49 -14.14 4.99
N GLY A 113 15.47 -12.95 4.38
CA GLY A 113 16.69 -12.32 3.87
C GLY A 113 17.26 -13.05 2.65
N ASN A 114 16.41 -13.79 1.93
CA ASN A 114 16.81 -14.67 0.84
C ASN A 114 16.57 -14.05 -0.54
N GLN A 115 16.50 -12.74 -0.58
CA GLN A 115 16.20 -11.95 -1.75
C GLN A 115 17.51 -11.39 -2.26
N ASP A 116 17.74 -11.51 -3.57
CA ASP A 116 18.89 -10.87 -4.19
C ASP A 116 18.81 -9.39 -3.85
N ARG A 117 19.82 -8.86 -3.17
CA ARG A 117 19.85 -7.43 -2.86
C ARG A 117 19.77 -6.68 -4.18
N HIS A 118 18.69 -5.93 -4.36
CA HIS A 118 18.59 -5.12 -5.55
C HIS A 118 19.46 -3.91 -5.36
N ARG A 119 20.52 -3.84 -6.15
CA ARG A 119 21.45 -2.73 -6.13
C ARG A 119 21.11 -1.78 -7.26
N LEU A 120 20.77 -0.55 -6.90
CA LEU A 120 20.69 0.53 -7.88
C LEU A 120 22.10 0.89 -8.33
N LEU A 121 22.38 0.73 -9.62
CA LEU A 121 23.70 1.00 -10.19
C LEU A 121 23.79 2.45 -10.65
N LEU A 122 24.66 3.22 -9.98
CA LEU A 122 25.07 4.55 -10.38
C LEU A 122 26.55 4.48 -10.77
N ARG A 123 26.88 4.86 -12.01
CA ARG A 123 28.25 4.86 -12.55
C ARG A 123 28.58 6.18 -13.24
N PRO A 124 29.85 6.60 -13.27
CA PRO A 124 30.26 7.70 -14.13
C PRO A 124 30.12 7.32 -15.61
N ALA A 125 29.87 8.31 -16.44
CA ALA A 125 29.98 8.18 -17.88
C ALA A 125 31.43 7.95 -18.31
N THR A 126 31.63 7.23 -19.40
CA THR A 126 32.93 6.95 -20.00
C THR A 126 32.93 7.34 -21.48
N ARG A 127 34.09 7.40 -22.13
CA ARG A 127 34.14 7.56 -23.60
C ARG A 127 33.58 6.35 -24.36
N LEU A 128 33.43 5.23 -23.68
CA LEU A 128 33.03 3.93 -24.25
C LEU A 128 31.54 3.66 -24.03
N GLU A 129 30.73 4.70 -23.81
CA GLU A 129 29.28 4.49 -23.73
C GLU A 129 28.77 3.84 -25.03
N PRO A 130 27.86 2.86 -24.94
CA PRO A 130 27.44 2.09 -26.12
C PRO A 130 26.53 2.89 -27.07
N ARG A 131 25.93 3.99 -26.60
CA ARG A 131 24.96 4.78 -27.38
C ARG A 131 25.56 6.10 -27.87
N PRO A 132 25.30 6.52 -29.14
CA PRO A 132 25.82 7.78 -29.68
C PRO A 132 25.46 9.01 -28.84
N LEU A 133 24.22 9.10 -28.32
CA LEU A 133 23.78 10.19 -27.45
C LEU A 133 24.65 10.31 -26.19
N LEU A 134 24.95 9.17 -25.56
CA LEU A 134 25.75 9.12 -24.34
C LEU A 134 27.22 9.44 -24.63
N GLN A 135 27.76 8.96 -25.77
CA GLN A 135 29.11 9.32 -26.23
C GLN A 135 29.21 10.83 -26.48
N GLN A 136 28.20 11.44 -27.11
CA GLN A 136 28.16 12.87 -27.36
C GLN A 136 28.15 13.67 -26.05
N ALA A 137 27.32 13.27 -25.08
CA ALA A 137 27.29 13.89 -23.76
C ALA A 137 28.63 13.76 -23.02
N ALA A 138 29.29 12.60 -23.13
CA ALA A 138 30.62 12.38 -22.53
C ALA A 138 31.69 13.28 -23.16
N LEU A 139 31.69 13.39 -24.50
CA LEU A 139 32.62 14.27 -25.23
C LEU A 139 32.39 15.74 -24.89
N GLN A 140 31.13 16.18 -24.78
CA GLN A 140 30.80 17.55 -24.37
C GLN A 140 31.29 17.85 -22.94
N LEU A 141 31.12 16.91 -22.01
CA LEU A 141 31.64 17.04 -20.65
C LEU A 141 33.16 17.20 -20.66
N GLU A 142 33.88 16.36 -21.40
CA GLU A 142 35.33 16.43 -21.48
C GLU A 142 35.83 17.73 -22.10
N LEU A 143 35.18 18.22 -23.15
CA LEU A 143 35.49 19.52 -23.74
C LEU A 143 35.25 20.65 -22.73
N SER A 144 34.18 20.57 -21.93
CA SER A 144 33.90 21.56 -20.88
C SER A 144 34.93 21.53 -19.74
N LEU A 145 35.49 20.35 -19.44
CA LEU A 145 36.55 20.19 -18.43
C LEU A 145 37.93 20.63 -18.94
N GLN A 146 38.16 20.56 -20.25
CA GLN A 146 39.40 21.02 -20.88
C GLN A 146 39.42 22.54 -21.11
N GLN A 147 38.27 23.21 -21.11
CA GLN A 147 38.23 24.66 -21.21
C GLN A 147 38.85 25.27 -19.94
N PRO A 148 39.98 25.99 -20.03
CA PRO A 148 40.56 26.64 -18.88
C PRO A 148 39.53 27.64 -18.34
N SER A 149 39.29 27.60 -17.04
CA SER A 149 38.38 28.51 -16.32
C SER A 149 38.91 29.95 -16.26
N ASP A 150 39.78 30.34 -17.20
CA ASP A 150 40.46 31.63 -17.24
C ASP A 150 39.45 32.76 -17.50
N PRO A 151 39.12 33.58 -16.48
CA PRO A 151 38.11 34.63 -16.60
C PRO A 151 38.46 35.67 -17.67
N SER A 152 39.75 35.78 -18.03
CA SER A 152 40.26 36.76 -18.99
C SER A 152 39.93 36.41 -20.45
N ALA A 153 39.64 35.14 -20.77
CA ALA A 153 39.31 34.72 -22.14
C ALA A 153 37.87 35.10 -22.58
N LEU A 154 36.97 35.38 -21.63
CA LEU A 154 35.56 35.70 -21.92
C LEU A 154 35.34 37.12 -22.48
N LEU A 155 36.30 38.03 -22.35
CA LEU A 155 36.13 39.43 -22.75
C LEU A 155 36.44 39.72 -24.23
N ASN A 156 37.10 38.81 -24.95
CA ASN A 156 37.58 39.07 -26.33
C ASN A 156 36.84 38.31 -27.45
N ASN A 157 35.81 37.50 -27.15
CA ASN A 157 35.13 36.65 -28.12
C ASN A 157 33.71 37.15 -28.45
N THR A 158 33.60 38.27 -29.16
CA THR A 158 32.33 38.93 -29.50
C THR A 158 31.79 38.65 -30.91
N SER A 159 32.40 37.79 -31.73
CA SER A 159 32.12 37.83 -33.19
C SER A 159 31.80 36.53 -33.95
N SER A 160 31.48 35.39 -33.32
CA SER A 160 30.91 34.25 -34.07
C SER A 160 29.82 33.51 -33.30
N SER A 161 28.56 33.85 -33.57
CA SER A 161 27.36 33.21 -33.03
C SER A 161 27.05 31.88 -33.74
N SER A 162 28.01 30.96 -33.80
CA SER A 162 27.67 29.58 -34.17
C SER A 162 26.72 29.05 -33.09
N PRO A 163 25.52 28.55 -33.46
CA PRO A 163 24.55 28.07 -32.49
C PRO A 163 25.20 26.95 -31.68
N SER A 164 25.38 27.18 -30.38
CA SER A 164 25.88 26.16 -29.48
C SER A 164 24.98 24.93 -29.63
N PRO A 165 25.55 23.73 -29.76
CA PRO A 165 24.77 22.51 -29.84
C PRO A 165 23.80 22.47 -28.65
N ALA A 166 22.54 22.14 -28.91
CA ALA A 166 21.54 22.02 -27.86
C ALA A 166 22.03 21.03 -26.80
N SER A 167 21.84 21.36 -25.53
CA SER A 167 22.18 20.46 -24.42
C SER A 167 21.42 19.14 -24.60
N PRO A 168 22.07 17.98 -24.47
CA PRO A 168 21.38 16.68 -24.52
C PRO A 168 20.56 16.42 -23.25
N PHE A 169 20.66 17.28 -22.23
CA PHE A 169 19.98 17.12 -20.95
C PHE A 169 18.67 17.90 -20.90
N SER A 170 17.58 17.18 -20.64
CA SER A 170 16.25 17.72 -20.36
C SER A 170 16.30 18.63 -19.14
N ARG A 171 15.80 19.86 -19.29
CA ARG A 171 15.56 20.79 -18.17
C ARG A 171 14.10 20.80 -17.72
N CYS A 172 13.20 20.29 -18.55
CA CYS A 172 11.77 20.37 -18.28
C CYS A 172 11.28 19.23 -17.39
N THR A 173 11.91 18.07 -17.47
CA THR A 173 11.53 16.92 -16.66
C THR A 173 12.49 16.75 -15.48
N LEU A 174 11.92 16.66 -14.27
CA LEU A 174 12.64 16.34 -13.05
C LEU A 174 12.21 14.94 -12.57
N PRO A 175 13.01 13.89 -12.80
CA PRO A 175 12.74 12.59 -12.21
C PRO A 175 13.08 12.59 -10.71
N VAL A 176 12.19 12.06 -9.89
CA VAL A 176 12.42 11.78 -8.47
C VAL A 176 12.35 10.29 -8.25
N LEU A 177 13.52 9.67 -8.08
CA LEU A 177 13.68 8.25 -7.85
C LEU A 177 13.36 7.93 -6.39
N LEU A 178 12.34 7.10 -6.20
CA LEU A 178 11.85 6.62 -4.92
C LEU A 178 12.35 5.19 -4.75
N PHE A 179 13.30 4.99 -3.84
CA PHE A 179 13.85 3.68 -3.55
C PHE A 179 13.47 3.26 -2.14
N THR A 180 12.84 2.10 -1.98
CA THR A 180 12.32 1.66 -0.69
C THR A 180 12.53 0.16 -0.55
N ASP A 181 12.61 -0.29 0.70
CA ASP A 181 12.62 -1.71 0.99
C ASP A 181 11.22 -2.28 0.90
N TRP A 182 11.15 -3.55 0.50
CA TRP A 182 9.93 -4.33 0.40
C TRP A 182 8.82 -3.64 -0.40
N PRO A 183 9.11 -3.07 -1.60
CA PRO A 183 8.13 -2.28 -2.33
C PRO A 183 6.83 -3.05 -2.60
N PHE A 184 6.93 -4.37 -2.79
CA PHE A 184 5.81 -5.24 -3.08
C PHE A 184 5.03 -5.75 -1.86
N ASN A 185 5.49 -5.47 -0.63
CA ASN A 185 4.71 -5.72 0.57
C ASN A 185 3.83 -4.49 0.84
N TYR A 186 2.52 -4.62 0.61
CA TYR A 186 1.58 -3.50 0.73
C TYR A 186 1.64 -2.79 2.09
N CYS A 187 1.71 -3.52 3.20
CA CYS A 187 1.76 -2.89 4.52
C CYS A 187 3.06 -2.13 4.72
N GLU A 188 4.19 -2.76 4.42
CA GLU A 188 5.52 -2.17 4.60
C GLU A 188 5.72 -0.96 3.69
N PHE A 189 5.37 -1.10 2.42
CA PHE A 189 5.40 0.01 1.47
C PHE A 189 4.48 1.15 1.91
N PHE A 190 3.29 0.87 2.44
CA PHE A 190 2.40 1.93 2.91
C PHE A 190 2.99 2.64 4.14
N THR A 191 3.33 1.89 5.20
CA THR A 191 3.77 2.47 6.47
C THR A 191 5.13 3.13 6.40
N ASN A 192 6.03 2.63 5.54
CA ASN A 192 7.38 3.16 5.40
C ASN A 192 7.55 3.94 4.09
N GLY A 193 7.40 3.29 2.94
CA GLY A 193 7.62 3.90 1.63
C GLY A 193 6.75 5.12 1.33
N ALA A 194 5.43 4.92 1.20
CA ALA A 194 4.46 5.97 0.88
C ALA A 194 4.37 7.04 1.97
N THR A 195 4.51 6.65 3.24
CA THR A 195 4.48 7.60 4.36
C THR A 195 5.74 8.47 4.41
N ALA A 196 6.92 7.92 4.08
CA ALA A 196 8.14 8.72 3.92
C ALA A 196 8.04 9.64 2.69
N ALA A 197 7.55 9.12 1.55
CA ALA A 197 7.37 9.92 0.35
C ALA A 197 6.40 11.11 0.58
N ASP A 198 5.27 10.89 1.24
CA ASP A 198 4.32 11.96 1.58
C ASP A 198 4.92 13.01 2.51
N HIS A 199 5.72 12.55 3.49
CA HIS A 199 6.42 13.47 4.39
C HIS A 199 7.40 14.36 3.63
N LEU A 200 8.28 13.76 2.83
CA LEU A 200 9.30 14.47 2.06
C LEU A 200 8.68 15.42 1.02
N ILE A 201 7.79 14.89 0.19
CA ILE A 201 7.31 15.61 -0.99
C ILE A 201 6.27 16.67 -0.60
N ARG A 202 5.27 16.29 0.20
CA ARG A 202 4.13 17.17 0.48
C ARG A 202 4.32 17.99 1.74
N ARG A 203 4.90 17.43 2.81
CA ARG A 203 4.97 18.11 4.12
C ARG A 203 6.21 18.96 4.29
N MET A 204 7.35 18.48 3.81
CA MET A 204 8.57 19.29 3.73
C MET A 204 8.60 20.17 2.47
N ALA A 205 7.59 20.07 1.60
CA ALA A 205 7.47 20.84 0.36
C ALA A 205 8.68 20.69 -0.59
N LEU A 206 9.29 19.49 -0.63
CA LEU A 206 10.41 19.22 -1.53
C LEU A 206 10.07 19.49 -3.00
N LEU A 207 8.80 19.24 -3.39
CA LEU A 207 8.26 19.47 -4.73
C LEU A 207 6.96 20.28 -4.65
N PRO A 208 7.04 21.62 -4.53
CA PRO A 208 5.87 22.44 -4.21
C PRO A 208 4.83 22.50 -5.33
N ASP A 209 5.23 22.32 -6.59
CA ASP A 209 4.35 22.35 -7.76
C ASP A 209 3.75 20.98 -8.12
N ARG A 210 4.26 19.90 -7.52
CA ARG A 210 3.89 18.50 -7.84
C ARG A 210 4.10 18.14 -9.32
N GLU A 211 4.95 18.85 -10.06
CA GLU A 211 5.14 18.61 -11.50
C GLU A 211 6.24 17.60 -11.81
N ALA A 212 6.99 17.17 -10.80
CA ALA A 212 8.06 16.20 -10.98
C ALA A 212 7.54 14.79 -11.30
N THR A 213 8.29 14.05 -12.11
CA THR A 213 7.98 12.66 -12.47
C THR A 213 8.45 11.75 -11.34
N LEU A 214 7.52 11.09 -10.65
CA LEU A 214 7.88 10.11 -9.61
C LEU A 214 8.26 8.79 -10.26
N VAL A 215 9.43 8.26 -9.90
CA VAL A 215 10.02 7.05 -10.46
C VAL A 215 10.24 6.05 -9.34
N LEU A 216 9.37 5.06 -9.22
CA LEU A 216 9.57 3.97 -8.26
C LEU A 216 10.70 3.06 -8.76
N VAL A 217 11.75 2.93 -7.97
CA VAL A 217 12.83 1.98 -8.26
C VAL A 217 12.34 0.59 -7.88
N THR A 218 12.08 -0.22 -8.90
CA THR A 218 11.67 -1.62 -8.73
C THR A 218 12.80 -2.56 -9.16
N PRO A 219 12.97 -3.69 -8.46
CA PRO A 219 14.00 -4.66 -8.74
C PRO A 219 13.77 -5.37 -10.08
N SER A 220 14.86 -5.62 -10.82
CA SER A 220 14.90 -6.47 -12.01
C SER A 220 13.84 -6.13 -13.08
N GLY A 221 13.48 -4.85 -13.21
CA GLY A 221 12.48 -4.40 -14.18
C GLY A 221 11.04 -4.82 -13.84
N LEU A 222 10.76 -5.27 -12.62
CA LEU A 222 9.41 -5.62 -12.20
C LEU A 222 8.49 -4.41 -12.29
N GLY A 223 7.29 -4.63 -12.82
CA GLY A 223 6.28 -3.59 -12.93
C GLY A 223 5.81 -3.08 -11.56
N ARG A 224 5.22 -1.89 -11.55
CA ARG A 224 4.53 -1.38 -10.35
C ARG A 224 3.21 -2.12 -10.13
N LEU A 225 2.77 -2.21 -8.88
CA LEU A 225 1.46 -2.72 -8.51
C LEU A 225 0.43 -1.60 -8.40
N PRO A 226 -0.86 -1.89 -8.59
CA PRO A 226 -1.95 -0.93 -8.43
C PRO A 226 -1.89 -0.07 -7.16
N PHE A 227 -1.51 -0.62 -6.01
CA PHE A 227 -1.43 0.16 -4.77
C PHE A 227 -0.26 1.16 -4.78
N HIS A 228 0.83 0.94 -5.53
CA HIS A 228 1.89 1.95 -5.65
C HIS A 228 1.32 3.22 -6.26
N SER A 229 0.58 3.08 -7.36
CA SER A 229 -0.08 4.19 -8.03
C SER A 229 -1.14 4.83 -7.14
N ALA A 230 -1.93 4.04 -6.41
CA ALA A 230 -2.93 4.57 -5.49
C ALA A 230 -2.32 5.38 -4.34
N LEU A 231 -1.24 4.87 -3.72
CA LEU A 231 -0.63 5.45 -2.53
C LEU A 231 0.30 6.63 -2.82
N LEU A 232 0.86 6.74 -4.03
CA LEU A 232 1.77 7.82 -4.41
C LEU A 232 1.14 8.81 -5.40
N GLY A 233 -0.02 8.50 -6.00
CA GLY A 233 -0.65 9.33 -7.03
C GLY A 233 -0.96 10.76 -6.57
N HIS A 234 -1.17 10.97 -5.28
CA HIS A 234 -1.44 12.30 -4.73
C HIS A 234 -0.20 13.18 -4.58
N LEU A 235 1.00 12.67 -4.86
CA LEU A 235 2.26 13.38 -4.70
C LEU A 235 2.75 14.08 -5.97
N SER A 236 2.23 13.69 -7.13
CA SER A 236 2.55 14.29 -8.42
C SER A 236 1.28 14.51 -9.26
N THR A 237 1.35 15.37 -10.26
CA THR A 237 0.35 15.49 -11.33
C THR A 237 0.68 14.56 -12.50
N LYS A 238 1.93 14.08 -12.58
CA LYS A 238 2.39 13.09 -13.55
C LYS A 238 2.10 11.67 -13.05
N PRO A 239 1.87 10.71 -13.95
CA PRO A 239 1.72 9.32 -13.55
C PRO A 239 3.01 8.80 -12.89
N LEU A 240 2.86 8.02 -11.82
CA LEU A 240 3.96 7.25 -11.23
C LEU A 240 4.48 6.25 -12.27
N ILE A 241 5.78 6.27 -12.56
CA ILE A 241 6.45 5.28 -13.42
C ILE A 241 7.49 4.49 -12.64
N THR A 242 8.01 3.42 -13.22
CA THR A 242 9.14 2.64 -12.70
C THR A 242 10.45 3.07 -13.36
N LEU A 243 11.59 2.72 -12.75
CA LEU A 243 12.90 2.95 -13.37
C LEU A 243 13.05 2.20 -14.71
N GLY A 244 12.46 1.01 -14.82
CA GLY A 244 12.42 0.25 -16.08
C GLY A 244 11.62 0.96 -17.17
N GLU A 245 10.46 1.54 -16.85
CA GLU A 245 9.67 2.33 -17.80
C GLU A 245 10.39 3.62 -18.22
N LEU A 246 11.08 4.30 -17.29
CA LEU A 246 11.92 5.46 -17.59
C LEU A 246 13.05 5.09 -18.54
N ALA A 247 13.75 3.99 -18.26
CA ALA A 247 14.82 3.48 -19.11
C ALA A 247 14.30 3.10 -20.51
N ALA A 248 13.20 2.34 -20.60
CA ALA A 248 12.57 1.96 -21.87
C ALA A 248 12.18 3.20 -22.71
N GLY A 249 11.63 4.23 -22.05
CA GLY A 249 11.37 5.52 -22.70
C GLY A 249 12.63 6.16 -23.25
N ALA A 250 13.72 6.16 -22.48
CA ALA A 250 15.02 6.66 -22.92
C ALA A 250 15.55 5.93 -24.17
N GLU A 251 15.39 4.60 -24.25
CA GLU A 251 15.82 3.82 -25.41
C GLU A 251 14.97 4.15 -26.64
N ALA A 252 13.65 4.25 -26.46
CA ALA A 252 12.74 4.61 -27.54
C ALA A 252 13.01 6.03 -28.06
N ALA A 253 13.36 6.96 -27.17
CA ALA A 253 13.77 8.32 -27.53
C ALA A 253 15.06 8.32 -28.37
N GLY A 254 16.07 7.55 -27.95
CA GLY A 254 17.32 7.39 -28.68
C GLY A 254 17.12 6.80 -30.08
N ALA A 255 16.34 5.71 -30.18
CA ALA A 255 16.02 5.09 -31.47
C ALA A 255 15.24 6.02 -32.41
N GLY A 256 14.31 6.82 -31.87
CA GLY A 256 13.58 7.84 -32.63
C GLY A 256 14.48 8.97 -33.15
N ALA A 257 15.53 9.33 -32.41
CA ALA A 257 16.51 10.33 -32.84
C ALA A 257 17.41 9.81 -33.98
N GLU A 258 17.87 8.56 -33.91
CA GLU A 258 18.71 7.94 -34.95
C GLU A 258 17.96 7.75 -36.28
N THR A 259 16.68 7.40 -36.20
CA THR A 259 15.82 7.17 -37.37
C THR A 259 15.17 8.44 -37.91
N GLY A 260 15.28 9.57 -37.18
CA GLY A 260 14.54 10.80 -37.48
C GLY A 260 13.03 10.69 -37.29
N ALA A 261 12.52 9.59 -36.70
CA ALA A 261 11.11 9.33 -36.48
C ALA A 261 10.48 10.17 -35.35
N GLY A 262 11.30 10.95 -34.62
CA GLY A 262 10.88 11.67 -33.43
C GLY A 262 10.73 10.73 -32.24
N ALA A 263 10.90 11.27 -31.03
CA ALA A 263 10.68 10.49 -29.81
C ALA A 263 9.16 10.23 -29.62
N PRO A 264 8.77 9.04 -29.13
CA PRO A 264 7.36 8.76 -28.87
C PRO A 264 6.80 9.73 -27.83
N ALA A 265 5.56 10.15 -28.02
CA ALA A 265 4.87 11.00 -27.06
C ALA A 265 4.63 10.23 -25.75
N VAL A 266 4.86 10.91 -24.62
CA VAL A 266 4.64 10.33 -23.29
C VAL A 266 4.05 11.37 -22.34
N GLU A 267 3.13 10.94 -21.48
CA GLU A 267 2.43 11.82 -20.55
C GLU A 267 3.26 12.16 -19.29
N TRP A 268 4.25 11.33 -18.96
CA TRP A 268 5.04 11.47 -17.74
C TRP A 268 6.11 12.57 -17.80
N SER A 269 6.51 12.98 -19.01
CA SER A 269 7.49 14.04 -19.24
C SER A 269 6.80 15.41 -19.34
N ALA A 270 7.49 16.47 -18.97
CA ALA A 270 7.03 17.84 -19.21
C ALA A 270 7.24 18.26 -20.68
N GLU A 271 8.18 17.66 -21.40
CA GLU A 271 8.35 17.83 -22.85
C GLU A 271 7.28 17.14 -23.68
N GLY A 272 6.50 16.22 -23.08
CA GLY A 272 5.52 15.42 -23.80
C GLY A 272 6.12 14.35 -24.71
N VAL A 273 7.44 14.17 -24.69
CA VAL A 273 8.19 13.15 -25.44
C VAL A 273 9.13 12.40 -24.52
N ALA A 274 9.48 11.17 -24.88
CA ALA A 274 10.41 10.40 -24.10
C ALA A 274 11.80 11.09 -24.07
N VAL A 275 12.38 11.17 -22.86
CA VAL A 275 13.69 11.78 -22.60
C VAL A 275 14.53 10.82 -21.75
N GLY A 276 15.81 10.69 -22.08
CA GLY A 276 16.72 9.75 -21.40
C GLY A 276 17.81 10.41 -20.55
N CYS A 277 18.05 11.69 -20.76
CA CYS A 277 19.08 12.47 -20.10
C CYS A 277 18.46 13.72 -19.46
N PHE A 278 18.81 14.01 -18.22
CA PHE A 278 18.19 15.01 -17.37
C PHE A 278 19.26 15.93 -16.77
N GLU A 279 18.97 17.23 -16.73
CA GLU A 279 19.84 18.22 -16.10
C GLU A 279 19.93 17.97 -14.60
N ARG A 280 18.82 17.55 -13.98
CA ARG A 280 18.72 17.19 -12.56
C ARG A 280 17.87 15.95 -12.39
N MET A 281 18.24 15.14 -11.41
CA MET A 281 17.46 14.00 -10.93
C MET A 281 17.57 13.97 -9.40
N VAL A 282 16.45 13.83 -8.73
CA VAL A 282 16.43 13.62 -7.28
C VAL A 282 16.39 12.12 -7.02
N ILE A 283 17.16 11.66 -6.04
CA ILE A 283 17.18 10.28 -5.63
C ILE A 283 16.92 10.23 -4.12
N CYS A 284 15.94 9.44 -3.68
CA CYS A 284 15.54 9.35 -2.27
C CYS A 284 15.40 7.89 -1.81
N LYS A 285 16.06 7.54 -0.70
CA LYS A 285 15.80 6.30 0.03
C LYS A 285 14.65 6.55 1.02
N LEU A 286 13.57 5.79 0.86
CA LEU A 286 12.34 5.87 1.63
C LEU A 286 12.34 4.79 2.72
N GLU A 287 12.85 5.15 3.89
CA GLU A 287 12.91 4.27 5.06
C GLU A 287 12.50 5.01 6.33
N GLY A 288 11.51 4.46 7.03
CA GLY A 288 10.94 5.06 8.21
C GLY A 288 10.34 6.45 7.96
N SER A 289 9.39 6.87 8.79
CA SER A 289 8.88 8.23 8.73
C SER A 289 8.53 8.73 10.12
N PRO A 290 8.88 9.99 10.46
CA PRO A 290 8.33 10.63 11.65
C PRO A 290 6.82 10.87 11.49
N GLN A 291 6.33 10.92 10.25
CA GLN A 291 4.92 11.08 9.95
C GLN A 291 4.12 9.81 10.26
N LEU A 292 2.90 10.02 10.73
CA LEU A 292 1.91 8.97 10.98
C LEU A 292 1.32 8.46 9.65
N PRO A 293 1.25 7.14 9.43
CA PRO A 293 0.65 6.59 8.21
C PRO A 293 -0.80 7.01 7.95
N THR A 294 -1.57 7.32 8.99
CA THR A 294 -2.95 7.84 8.88
C THR A 294 -3.03 9.22 8.21
N LEU A 295 -2.01 10.06 8.35
CA LEU A 295 -1.95 11.34 7.62
C LEU A 295 -1.76 11.11 6.12
N THR A 296 -0.96 10.10 5.76
CA THR A 296 -0.80 9.65 4.38
C THR A 296 -2.09 9.03 3.86
N ALA A 297 -2.75 8.17 4.64
CA ALA A 297 -4.04 7.58 4.30
C ALA A 297 -5.10 8.66 4.00
N ALA A 298 -5.16 9.73 4.80
CA ALA A 298 -6.05 10.86 4.59
C ALA A 298 -5.72 11.63 3.29
N ALA A 299 -4.44 11.81 2.96
CA ALA A 299 -4.02 12.45 1.71
C ALA A 299 -4.39 11.60 0.48
N VAL A 300 -4.13 10.29 0.54
CA VAL A 300 -4.53 9.32 -0.48
C VAL A 300 -6.05 9.33 -0.65
N LEU A 301 -6.82 9.27 0.44
CA LEU A 301 -8.28 9.30 0.39
C LEU A 301 -8.81 10.55 -0.32
N ARG A 302 -8.30 11.74 0.04
CA ARG A 302 -8.68 13.00 -0.62
C ARG A 302 -8.44 12.94 -2.12
N HIS A 303 -7.29 12.39 -2.54
CA HIS A 303 -6.95 12.25 -3.94
C HIS A 303 -7.82 11.24 -4.68
N LEU A 304 -8.10 10.08 -4.07
CA LEU A 304 -9.02 9.09 -4.64
C LEU A 304 -10.42 9.66 -4.84
N THR A 305 -10.87 10.57 -3.97
CA THR A 305 -12.19 11.20 -4.11
C THR A 305 -12.25 12.37 -5.10
N GLN A 306 -11.13 12.72 -5.76
CA GLN A 306 -11.13 13.80 -6.74
C GLN A 306 -11.87 13.38 -8.03
N PRO A 307 -12.63 14.30 -8.67
CA PRO A 307 -13.37 14.01 -9.90
C PRO A 307 -12.53 13.39 -11.02
N ASN A 308 -11.28 13.84 -11.18
CA ASN A 308 -10.36 13.39 -12.22
C ASN A 308 -9.71 12.02 -11.96
N MET A 309 -9.80 11.48 -10.74
CA MET A 309 -9.20 10.19 -10.35
C MET A 309 -10.21 9.05 -10.20
N GLY A 310 -11.46 9.29 -10.60
CA GLY A 310 -12.56 8.32 -10.55
C GLY A 310 -13.76 8.76 -9.69
N GLY A 311 -13.78 10.00 -9.20
CA GLY A 311 -14.94 10.59 -8.52
C GLY A 311 -15.12 10.14 -7.07
N GLU A 312 -16.36 10.10 -6.59
CA GLU A 312 -16.70 9.61 -5.26
C GLU A 312 -16.30 8.13 -5.08
N LEU A 313 -15.96 7.73 -3.85
CA LEU A 313 -15.78 6.30 -3.57
C LEU A 313 -17.10 5.56 -3.80
N PRO A 314 -17.08 4.30 -4.27
CA PRO A 314 -18.30 3.50 -4.38
C PRO A 314 -19.05 3.51 -3.03
N PRO A 315 -20.35 3.84 -3.00
CA PRO A 315 -21.10 3.83 -1.76
C PRO A 315 -21.18 2.38 -1.25
N ASP A 316 -20.67 2.17 -0.03
CA ASP A 316 -20.78 0.93 0.75
C ASP A 316 -20.88 -0.36 -0.10
N PRO A 317 -19.76 -0.78 -0.72
CA PRO A 317 -19.77 -1.89 -1.67
C PRO A 317 -20.13 -3.24 -1.05
N LEU A 318 -20.26 -3.32 0.29
CA LEU A 318 -20.63 -4.53 1.03
C LEU A 318 -22.08 -4.51 1.52
N GLY A 319 -22.81 -3.41 1.31
CA GLY A 319 -24.24 -3.32 1.61
C GLY A 319 -24.58 -3.37 3.11
N PHE A 320 -23.80 -2.71 3.96
CA PHE A 320 -24.16 -2.51 5.37
C PHE A 320 -25.36 -1.56 5.53
N ASN A 321 -25.49 -0.55 4.67
CA ASN A 321 -26.48 0.51 4.74
C ASN A 321 -27.66 0.32 3.78
N THR A 322 -27.61 -0.71 2.92
CA THR A 322 -28.82 -1.13 2.20
C THR A 322 -29.74 -1.74 3.23
N ALA A 323 -30.62 -0.94 3.82
CA ALA A 323 -31.76 -1.44 4.56
C ALA A 323 -32.40 -2.49 3.66
N THR A 324 -32.30 -3.75 4.06
CA THR A 324 -32.94 -4.86 3.37
C THR A 324 -34.41 -4.52 3.37
N THR A 325 -34.85 -3.84 2.31
CA THR A 325 -36.25 -3.58 2.05
C THR A 325 -36.70 -4.93 1.58
N THR A 326 -36.91 -5.82 2.55
CA THR A 326 -37.51 -7.12 2.35
C THR A 326 -38.94 -6.82 1.96
N THR A 327 -39.13 -6.39 0.72
CA THR A 327 -40.41 -6.41 0.06
C THR A 327 -40.72 -7.89 -0.05
N VAL A 328 -41.35 -8.42 0.99
CA VAL A 328 -41.99 -9.73 0.99
C VAL A 328 -43.05 -9.65 -0.10
N SER A 329 -42.63 -9.90 -1.33
CA SER A 329 -43.53 -10.17 -2.43
C SER A 329 -44.04 -11.57 -2.16
N SER A 330 -45.16 -11.64 -1.45
CA SER A 330 -45.98 -12.84 -1.36
C SER A 330 -46.55 -13.12 -2.76
N SER A 331 -45.73 -13.68 -3.65
CA SER A 331 -46.21 -14.30 -4.88
C SER A 331 -46.31 -15.81 -4.65
N SER A 332 -47.54 -16.21 -4.40
CA SER A 332 -48.06 -17.57 -4.48
C SER A 332 -47.53 -18.29 -5.71
N ALA A 333 -46.99 -19.49 -5.53
CA ALA A 333 -46.75 -20.43 -6.61
C ALA A 333 -48.08 -20.92 -7.21
N SER A 334 -48.23 -20.83 -8.54
CA SER A 334 -49.02 -21.76 -9.36
C SER A 334 -48.83 -21.51 -10.87
N SER A 335 -48.29 -22.54 -11.54
CA SER A 335 -48.67 -23.04 -12.87
C SER A 335 -48.40 -22.28 -14.19
N ALA A 336 -47.71 -23.03 -15.06
CA ALA A 336 -47.95 -23.27 -16.49
C ALA A 336 -47.52 -22.24 -17.56
N LEU A 337 -46.59 -22.77 -18.38
CA LEU A 337 -46.38 -22.58 -19.82
C LEU A 337 -47.60 -22.05 -20.60
N SER A 338 -47.49 -20.86 -21.21
CA SER A 338 -48.18 -20.56 -22.47
C SER A 338 -47.61 -19.33 -23.18
N THR A 339 -47.32 -19.51 -24.45
CA THR A 339 -46.96 -18.54 -25.48
C THR A 339 -48.19 -17.70 -25.85
N THR A 340 -48.12 -16.36 -25.84
CA THR A 340 -48.64 -15.46 -26.90
C THR A 340 -48.47 -13.97 -26.58
N THR A 341 -48.22 -13.25 -27.67
CA THR A 341 -48.15 -11.81 -27.92
C THR A 341 -49.40 -11.01 -27.50
N SER A 342 -49.23 -9.84 -26.86
CA SER A 342 -50.02 -8.62 -27.15
C SER A 342 -49.61 -7.42 -26.28
N VAL A 343 -49.41 -6.29 -26.94
CA VAL A 343 -49.40 -4.89 -26.43
C VAL A 343 -50.88 -4.45 -26.25
N PRO A 344 -51.27 -3.72 -25.16
CA PRO A 344 -51.48 -2.26 -25.31
C PRO A 344 -51.20 -1.38 -24.06
N ASP A 345 -50.74 -0.17 -24.40
CA ASP A 345 -50.95 1.21 -23.89
C ASP A 345 -51.21 1.59 -22.40
N PRO A 346 -50.82 2.85 -22.02
CA PRO A 346 -50.77 3.34 -20.64
C PRO A 346 -51.95 4.27 -20.30
N THR A 347 -52.50 4.15 -19.09
CA THR A 347 -53.28 5.23 -18.47
C THR A 347 -53.12 5.26 -16.95
N ALA A 348 -52.59 6.40 -16.49
CA ALA A 348 -52.96 7.20 -15.33
C ALA A 348 -53.40 6.51 -14.01
N GLY A 349 -52.64 6.79 -12.95
CA GLY A 349 -53.04 6.56 -11.56
C GLY A 349 -52.03 7.15 -10.59
N ALA A 350 -52.00 8.48 -10.50
CA ALA A 350 -51.23 9.20 -9.49
C ALA A 350 -51.93 9.09 -8.12
N SER A 351 -51.35 8.32 -7.20
CA SER A 351 -51.69 8.35 -5.78
C SER A 351 -50.43 8.71 -4.98
N SER A 352 -50.32 9.99 -4.66
CA SER A 352 -49.32 10.58 -3.78
C SER A 352 -49.61 10.24 -2.33
N SER A 353 -48.93 9.23 -1.78
CA SER A 353 -48.84 9.02 -0.33
C SER A 353 -47.48 9.53 0.16
N THR A 354 -47.43 10.81 0.53
CA THR A 354 -46.30 11.46 1.17
C THR A 354 -46.24 11.04 2.65
N GLY A 355 -45.88 9.78 2.90
CA GLY A 355 -45.58 9.26 4.24
C GLY A 355 -44.09 9.43 4.53
N SER A 356 -43.72 10.55 5.15
CA SER A 356 -42.35 10.79 5.62
C SER A 356 -42.08 9.94 6.87
N SER A 357 -41.67 8.69 6.67
CA SER A 357 -41.25 7.78 7.75
C SER A 357 -39.79 8.05 8.11
N SER A 358 -39.57 9.03 9.00
CA SER A 358 -38.24 9.45 9.49
C SER A 358 -37.73 8.62 10.68
N SER A 359 -38.08 7.34 10.81
CA SER A 359 -37.84 6.54 12.03
C SER A 359 -36.73 5.49 11.97
N SER A 360 -35.92 5.40 10.90
CA SER A 360 -34.95 4.29 10.74
C SER A 360 -33.49 4.57 11.13
N THR A 361 -33.11 5.80 11.50
CA THR A 361 -31.70 6.12 11.80
C THR A 361 -31.24 5.64 13.18
N ALA A 362 -32.13 5.51 14.16
CA ALA A 362 -31.78 5.06 15.51
C ALA A 362 -31.28 3.60 15.53
N ASP A 363 -31.80 2.74 14.64
CA ASP A 363 -31.55 1.30 14.68
C ASP A 363 -30.20 0.92 14.04
N ALA A 364 -29.77 1.66 13.00
CA ALA A 364 -28.48 1.46 12.34
C ALA A 364 -27.30 1.65 13.30
N SER A 365 -27.42 2.58 14.27
CA SER A 365 -26.39 2.82 15.28
C SER A 365 -26.24 1.68 16.30
N SER A 366 -27.12 0.68 16.31
CA SER A 366 -27.05 -0.46 17.23
C SER A 366 -26.40 -1.71 16.64
N THR A 367 -26.03 -1.70 15.35
CA THR A 367 -25.44 -2.86 14.65
C THR A 367 -23.93 -2.67 14.50
N LEU A 368 -23.14 -3.64 14.97
CA LEU A 368 -21.70 -3.68 14.71
C LEU A 368 -21.43 -4.18 13.29
N ARG A 369 -20.81 -3.35 12.45
CA ARG A 369 -20.43 -3.69 11.08
C ARG A 369 -19.03 -4.29 11.07
N VAL A 370 -18.93 -5.55 10.70
CA VAL A 370 -17.69 -6.31 10.72
C VAL A 370 -17.33 -6.73 9.30
N VAL A 371 -16.14 -6.34 8.87
CA VAL A 371 -15.58 -6.79 7.60
C VAL A 371 -14.52 -7.83 7.87
N ILE A 372 -14.67 -9.02 7.27
CA ILE A 372 -13.70 -10.10 7.38
C ILE A 372 -12.94 -10.24 6.07
N GLU A 373 -11.62 -10.09 6.14
CA GLU A 373 -10.73 -10.29 5.00
C GLU A 373 -10.75 -11.76 4.55
N ALA A 374 -11.17 -12.02 3.31
CA ALA A 374 -11.05 -13.31 2.68
C ALA A 374 -9.79 -13.41 1.83
N ARG A 375 -8.91 -14.33 2.24
CA ARG A 375 -7.72 -14.74 1.49
C ARG A 375 -7.98 -16.06 0.79
N ASN A 376 -7.98 -16.01 -0.54
CA ASN A 376 -8.10 -17.20 -1.39
C ASN A 376 -6.74 -17.76 -1.81
N SER A 377 -5.67 -17.44 -1.09
CA SER A 377 -4.32 -17.96 -1.39
C SER A 377 -4.08 -19.31 -0.71
N GLY A 378 -2.98 -19.97 -1.06
CA GLY A 378 -2.54 -21.21 -0.42
C GLY A 378 -2.07 -21.04 1.04
N VAL A 379 -2.09 -19.82 1.58
CA VAL A 379 -1.61 -19.46 2.92
C VAL A 379 -2.63 -18.59 3.64
N ARG A 380 -2.65 -18.64 4.97
CA ARG A 380 -3.39 -17.65 5.79
C ARG A 380 -4.86 -17.51 5.41
N GLY A 381 -5.45 -18.56 4.83
CA GLY A 381 -6.86 -18.60 4.48
C GLY A 381 -7.71 -19.12 5.65
N ILE A 382 -8.85 -18.50 5.90
CA ILE A 382 -9.86 -19.00 6.84
C ILE A 382 -10.76 -20.01 6.10
N ARG A 383 -10.53 -21.30 6.33
CA ARG A 383 -11.18 -22.41 5.59
C ARG A 383 -12.67 -22.50 5.86
N ASN A 384 -13.11 -22.15 7.06
CA ASN A 384 -14.51 -22.15 7.47
C ASN A 384 -15.12 -20.73 7.50
N LEU A 385 -14.64 -19.81 6.65
CA LEU A 385 -15.10 -18.42 6.65
C LEU A 385 -16.62 -18.29 6.44
N HIS A 386 -17.22 -19.14 5.59
CA HIS A 386 -18.67 -19.13 5.38
C HIS A 386 -19.45 -19.41 6.68
N GLN A 387 -18.98 -20.37 7.49
CA GLN A 387 -19.59 -20.72 8.78
C GLN A 387 -19.45 -19.58 9.79
N LEU A 388 -18.31 -18.90 9.80
CA LEU A 388 -18.11 -17.73 10.67
C LEU A 388 -19.06 -16.59 10.30
N VAL A 389 -19.24 -16.32 9.02
CA VAL A 389 -20.16 -15.27 8.55
C VAL A 389 -21.60 -15.63 8.86
N GLU A 390 -22.01 -16.87 8.61
CA GLU A 390 -23.35 -17.35 8.96
C GLU A 390 -23.61 -17.26 10.47
N ALA A 391 -22.67 -17.72 11.29
CA ALA A 391 -22.78 -17.64 12.74
C ALA A 391 -22.83 -16.18 13.22
N CYS A 392 -22.14 -15.26 12.56
CA CYS A 392 -22.10 -13.85 12.92
C CYS A 392 -23.46 -13.16 12.78
N GLU A 393 -24.21 -13.48 11.71
CA GLU A 393 -25.55 -12.93 11.49
C GLU A 393 -26.58 -13.44 12.52
N GLY A 394 -26.29 -14.57 13.19
CA GLY A 394 -27.12 -15.13 14.27
C GLY A 394 -26.82 -14.59 15.66
N VAL A 395 -25.74 -13.82 15.85
CA VAL A 395 -25.31 -13.36 17.18
C VAL A 395 -26.08 -12.10 17.61
N SER A 396 -26.58 -12.12 18.85
CA SER A 396 -27.17 -10.96 19.53
C SER A 396 -26.44 -10.66 20.83
N TRP A 397 -26.29 -9.37 21.13
CA TRP A 397 -25.60 -8.88 22.33
C TRP A 397 -26.52 -7.92 23.10
N PRO A 398 -27.45 -8.45 23.92
CA PRO A 398 -28.45 -7.61 24.59
C PRO A 398 -27.83 -6.54 25.50
N ASP A 399 -26.69 -6.84 26.12
CA ASP A 399 -26.04 -5.99 27.13
C ASP A 399 -24.85 -5.18 26.58
N GLY A 400 -24.74 -5.04 25.25
CA GLY A 400 -23.61 -4.37 24.60
C GLY A 400 -23.95 -2.98 24.05
N PRO A 401 -22.91 -2.16 23.73
CA PRO A 401 -23.11 -0.93 22.96
C PRO A 401 -23.65 -1.19 21.54
N PHE A 402 -23.51 -2.42 21.07
CA PHE A 402 -24.11 -2.93 19.84
C PHE A 402 -25.00 -4.12 20.21
N ARG A 403 -26.24 -4.14 19.69
CA ARG A 403 -27.24 -5.18 19.94
C ARG A 403 -27.19 -6.30 18.91
N ARG A 404 -26.74 -5.97 17.70
CA ARG A 404 -26.63 -6.86 16.56
C ARG A 404 -25.24 -6.81 15.96
N VAL A 405 -24.88 -7.85 15.22
CA VAL A 405 -23.65 -7.89 14.43
C VAL A 405 -24.04 -8.17 12.98
N SER A 406 -23.37 -7.50 12.04
CA SER A 406 -23.45 -7.83 10.63
C SER A 406 -22.05 -8.07 10.10
N CYS A 407 -21.83 -9.25 9.52
CA CYS A 407 -20.54 -9.62 8.94
C CYS A 407 -20.60 -9.60 7.42
N ARG A 408 -19.59 -9.01 6.80
CA ARG A 408 -19.40 -9.04 5.35
C ARG A 408 -18.00 -9.49 5.01
N VAL A 409 -17.88 -10.22 3.92
CA VAL A 409 -16.59 -10.70 3.42
C VAL A 409 -16.01 -9.66 2.48
N LEU A 410 -14.81 -9.20 2.79
CA LEU A 410 -14.00 -8.42 1.87
C LEU A 410 -13.00 -9.34 1.21
N THR A 411 -13.27 -9.70 -0.05
CA THR A 411 -12.36 -10.57 -0.78
C THR A 411 -11.16 -9.78 -1.25
N THR A 412 -10.01 -9.96 -0.60
CA THR A 412 -8.74 -9.28 -0.87
C THR A 412 -7.77 -10.19 -1.62
N HIS A 413 -8.25 -11.00 -2.56
CA HIS A 413 -7.47 -11.95 -3.37
C HIS A 413 -5.98 -11.59 -3.40
N ASP A 414 -5.21 -12.39 -2.66
CA ASP A 414 -4.00 -12.05 -1.92
C ASP A 414 -2.76 -11.88 -2.82
N THR A 415 -2.94 -11.23 -3.96
CA THR A 415 -1.89 -10.52 -4.68
C THR A 415 -2.44 -9.16 -5.08
N PRO A 416 -1.86 -8.05 -4.58
CA PRO A 416 -2.13 -6.72 -5.10
C PRO A 416 -1.92 -6.56 -6.62
N ASN A 417 -1.34 -7.56 -7.30
CA ASN A 417 -0.96 -7.53 -8.71
C ASN A 417 -2.12 -7.48 -9.72
N LEU A 418 -3.38 -7.75 -9.36
CA LEU A 418 -4.35 -8.17 -10.41
C LEU A 418 -5.65 -7.37 -10.56
N HIS A 419 -5.87 -6.30 -9.80
CA HIS A 419 -7.21 -5.67 -9.84
C HIS A 419 -7.23 -4.14 -9.78
N GLY A 420 -6.22 -3.48 -10.33
CA GLY A 420 -6.28 -2.05 -10.69
C GLY A 420 -6.68 -1.06 -9.57
N ILE A 421 -6.83 0.20 -9.95
CA ILE A 421 -7.19 1.28 -9.03
C ILE A 421 -8.65 1.16 -8.55
N ALA A 422 -9.55 0.64 -9.40
CA ALA A 422 -10.97 0.52 -9.09
C ALA A 422 -11.24 -0.40 -7.89
N ARG A 423 -10.57 -1.56 -7.82
CA ARG A 423 -10.70 -2.44 -6.66
C ARG A 423 -10.07 -1.84 -5.42
N PHE A 424 -8.94 -1.14 -5.54
CA PHE A 424 -8.36 -0.42 -4.41
C PHE A 424 -9.36 0.58 -3.82
N ARG A 425 -10.05 1.36 -4.67
CA ARG A 425 -11.14 2.26 -4.25
C ARG A 425 -12.28 1.51 -3.56
N ALA A 426 -12.70 0.36 -4.10
CA ALA A 426 -13.74 -0.47 -3.47
C ALA A 426 -13.30 -1.02 -2.10
N THR A 427 -12.04 -1.45 -1.97
CA THR A 427 -11.46 -1.89 -0.69
C THR A 427 -11.46 -0.75 0.32
N VAL A 428 -10.99 0.45 -0.07
CA VAL A 428 -11.01 1.64 0.78
C VAL A 428 -12.44 1.97 1.21
N ALA A 429 -13.41 1.93 0.29
CA ALA A 429 -14.81 2.16 0.61
C ALA A 429 -15.37 1.13 1.60
N ALA A 430 -15.07 -0.17 1.38
CA ALA A 430 -15.53 -1.28 2.20
C ALA A 430 -15.01 -1.20 3.65
N VAL A 431 -13.73 -0.89 3.85
CA VAL A 431 -13.18 -0.77 5.22
C VAL A 431 -13.63 0.52 5.90
N ARG A 432 -13.99 1.56 5.12
CA ARG A 432 -14.55 2.81 5.65
C ARG A 432 -15.98 2.69 6.14
N SER A 433 -16.74 1.73 5.64
CA SER A 433 -18.09 1.43 6.09
C SER A 433 -18.14 0.45 7.26
N ALA A 434 -16.99 -0.04 7.74
CA ALA A 434 -16.88 -1.02 8.81
C ALA A 434 -16.53 -0.37 10.15
N ASP A 435 -17.03 -0.95 11.23
CA ASP A 435 -16.60 -0.62 12.61
C ASP A 435 -15.40 -1.48 13.01
N VAL A 436 -15.37 -2.74 12.57
CA VAL A 436 -14.25 -3.68 12.80
C VAL A 436 -13.78 -4.28 11.48
N LEU A 437 -12.49 -4.18 11.20
CA LEU A 437 -11.81 -4.93 10.16
C LEU A 437 -11.12 -6.14 10.81
N VAL A 438 -11.48 -7.35 10.37
CA VAL A 438 -10.85 -8.61 10.78
C VAL A 438 -9.92 -9.06 9.66
N THR A 439 -8.67 -9.33 10.00
CA THR A 439 -7.65 -9.81 9.05
C THR A 439 -6.90 -10.99 9.62
N VAL A 440 -6.37 -11.87 8.77
CA VAL A 440 -5.32 -12.80 9.19
C VAL A 440 -3.98 -12.09 9.04
N HIS A 441 -3.12 -12.17 10.06
CA HIS A 441 -1.86 -11.44 10.14
C HIS A 441 -1.13 -11.35 8.78
N GLY A 442 -0.90 -10.10 8.33
CA GLY A 442 -0.26 -9.86 7.05
C GLY A 442 -0.46 -8.45 6.53
N ALA A 443 -0.16 -8.28 5.24
CA ALA A 443 -0.18 -6.96 4.63
C ALA A 443 -1.60 -6.36 4.53
N GLY A 444 -2.64 -7.20 4.54
CA GLY A 444 -4.04 -6.78 4.50
C GLY A 444 -4.46 -5.90 5.68
N SER A 445 -3.80 -6.08 6.84
CA SER A 445 -4.01 -5.28 8.05
C SER A 445 -3.81 -3.77 7.82
N ALA A 446 -2.97 -3.37 6.86
CA ALA A 446 -2.74 -1.96 6.55
C ALA A 446 -3.96 -1.24 5.96
N ASN A 447 -4.98 -1.97 5.50
CA ASN A 447 -6.26 -1.35 5.13
C ASN A 447 -6.97 -0.70 6.32
N ALA A 448 -6.62 -1.08 7.56
CA ALA A 448 -7.12 -0.44 8.77
C ALA A 448 -6.83 1.07 8.81
N LEU A 449 -5.74 1.52 8.17
CA LEU A 449 -5.38 2.94 8.07
C LEU A 449 -6.40 3.79 7.32
N PHE A 450 -7.26 3.16 6.52
CA PHE A 450 -8.33 3.85 5.79
C PHE A 450 -9.66 3.87 6.53
N MET A 451 -9.83 3.09 7.62
CA MET A 451 -11.07 3.04 8.38
C MET A 451 -11.48 4.42 8.88
N ARG A 452 -12.78 4.64 9.02
CA ARG A 452 -13.32 5.92 9.49
C ARG A 452 -13.54 5.82 10.99
N ALA A 453 -12.84 6.63 11.78
CA ALA A 453 -13.33 6.97 13.11
C ALA A 453 -14.57 7.87 12.93
N GLU A 454 -15.70 7.48 13.51
CA GLU A 454 -16.90 8.31 13.49
C GLU A 454 -16.68 9.51 14.41
N ARG A 455 -16.21 10.62 13.84
CA ARG A 455 -16.31 11.92 14.48
C ARG A 455 -17.68 12.49 14.16
N SER A 456 -18.44 12.83 15.20
CA SER A 456 -19.73 13.52 15.06
C SER A 456 -19.55 14.71 14.12
N SER A 457 -20.23 14.66 12.98
CA SER A 457 -20.03 15.57 11.84
C SER A 457 -20.52 16.99 12.09
N ASP A 458 -21.05 17.28 13.29
CA ASP A 458 -21.71 18.54 13.62
C ASP A 458 -20.75 19.60 14.18
N GLY A 459 -19.45 19.32 14.22
CA GLY A 459 -18.42 20.29 14.59
C GLY A 459 -17.73 20.90 13.37
N PRO A 460 -17.71 22.25 13.20
CA PRO A 460 -16.85 22.88 12.21
C PRO A 460 -15.39 22.48 12.46
N VAL A 461 -14.68 22.09 11.39
CA VAL A 461 -13.28 21.61 11.41
C VAL A 461 -12.33 22.78 11.74
N GLY A 462 -12.40 23.29 12.97
CA GLY A 462 -11.47 24.27 13.50
C GLY A 462 -10.12 23.62 13.78
N HIS A 463 -9.06 24.14 13.16
CA HIS A 463 -7.67 23.68 13.35
C HIS A 463 -7.09 24.11 14.71
N SER A 464 -7.84 23.96 15.80
CA SER A 464 -7.36 24.25 17.15
C SER A 464 -6.92 22.95 17.82
N SER A 465 -5.60 22.74 17.80
CA SER A 465 -4.90 21.77 18.62
C SER A 465 -5.13 22.10 20.10
N SER A 466 -5.71 21.16 20.87
CA SER A 466 -5.64 20.98 22.34
C SER A 466 -6.95 21.00 23.14
N ALA A 467 -8.14 21.00 22.53
CA ALA A 467 -9.37 20.79 23.30
C ALA A 467 -9.59 19.29 23.61
N PRO A 468 -9.91 18.91 24.86
CA PRO A 468 -10.15 17.52 25.23
C PRO A 468 -11.38 16.97 24.48
N LEU A 469 -11.23 15.78 23.89
CA LEU A 469 -12.26 14.97 23.23
C LEU A 469 -13.42 14.71 24.20
N LEU A 470 -14.40 15.62 24.26
CA LEU A 470 -15.61 15.44 25.05
C LEU A 470 -16.73 14.84 24.18
N SER A 471 -17.09 13.61 24.56
CA SER A 471 -18.28 12.81 24.22
C SER A 471 -18.63 12.60 22.74
N GLY A 472 -18.42 11.37 22.26
CA GLY A 472 -19.28 10.77 21.23
C GLY A 472 -18.57 10.18 20.01
N THR A 473 -17.24 10.16 19.95
CA THR A 473 -16.54 9.57 18.81
C THR A 473 -16.42 8.07 18.95
N SER A 474 -17.01 7.30 18.03
CA SER A 474 -16.77 5.85 17.95
C SER A 474 -15.45 5.62 17.20
N ALA A 475 -14.51 4.97 17.86
CA ALA A 475 -13.32 4.45 17.18
C ALA A 475 -13.73 3.30 16.25
N ALA A 476 -12.86 3.02 15.27
CA ALA A 476 -12.88 1.77 14.53
C ALA A 476 -11.91 0.77 15.19
N ALA A 477 -11.91 -0.49 14.78
CA ALA A 477 -10.90 -1.46 15.22
C ALA A 477 -10.35 -2.35 14.11
N LEU A 478 -9.09 -2.75 14.30
CA LEU A 478 -8.47 -3.88 13.61
C LEU A 478 -8.40 -5.06 14.59
N LEU A 479 -9.02 -6.18 14.22
CA LEU A 479 -8.84 -7.47 14.89
C LEU A 479 -7.97 -8.37 14.01
N GLU A 480 -6.71 -8.55 14.41
CA GLU A 480 -5.76 -9.39 13.70
C GLU A 480 -5.75 -10.82 14.24
N ILE A 481 -6.14 -11.80 13.43
CA ILE A 481 -6.05 -13.22 13.75
C ILE A 481 -4.64 -13.72 13.45
N ARG A 482 -4.01 -14.36 14.43
CA ARG A 482 -2.65 -14.91 14.35
C ARG A 482 -2.71 -16.43 14.42
N PRO A 483 -2.10 -17.16 13.48
CA PRO A 483 -2.12 -18.62 13.50
C PRO A 483 -1.30 -19.23 14.65
N CYS A 484 -1.36 -20.55 14.75
CA CYS A 484 -0.89 -21.33 15.87
C CYS A 484 0.60 -21.18 16.15
N GLY A 485 0.91 -20.80 17.39
CA GLY A 485 2.28 -20.56 17.87
C GLY A 485 2.93 -19.31 17.30
N PHE A 486 2.29 -18.58 16.37
CA PHE A 486 2.87 -17.37 15.80
C PHE A 486 2.81 -16.21 16.80
N GLY A 487 1.64 -15.96 17.37
CA GLY A 487 1.41 -14.87 18.33
C GLY A 487 2.21 -14.99 19.62
N SER A 488 2.28 -16.20 20.18
CA SER A 488 3.05 -16.52 21.38
C SER A 488 4.56 -16.66 21.11
N GLY A 489 4.96 -17.22 19.96
CA GLY A 489 6.34 -17.61 19.68
C GLY A 489 7.22 -16.56 18.95
N PHE A 490 6.64 -15.54 18.33
CA PHE A 490 7.37 -14.59 17.45
C PHE A 490 7.09 -13.13 17.79
N THR A 491 7.24 -12.77 19.07
CA THR A 491 6.89 -11.45 19.63
C THR A 491 7.50 -10.26 18.90
N TRP A 492 8.74 -10.36 18.47
CA TRP A 492 9.42 -9.26 17.76
C TRP A 492 8.82 -9.00 16.38
N TRP A 493 8.10 -9.95 15.78
CA TRP A 493 7.60 -9.86 14.41
C TRP A 493 6.10 -9.57 14.36
N VAL A 494 5.31 -10.20 15.23
CA VAL A 494 3.85 -10.13 15.16
C VAL A 494 3.29 -8.71 15.36
N ASP A 495 4.01 -7.83 16.06
CA ASP A 495 3.57 -6.46 16.41
C ASP A 495 4.32 -5.35 15.64
N VAL A 496 5.17 -5.67 14.65
CA VAL A 496 6.08 -4.67 14.01
C VAL A 496 5.34 -3.56 13.26
N HIS A 497 4.14 -3.84 12.74
CA HIS A 497 3.40 -2.89 11.93
C HIS A 497 2.18 -2.33 12.66
N MET A 498 1.00 -2.91 12.48
CA MET A 498 -0.25 -2.25 12.91
C MET A 498 -0.35 -2.04 14.42
N ALA A 499 0.17 -2.96 15.24
CA ALA A 499 0.22 -2.81 16.69
C ALA A 499 1.05 -1.58 17.14
N ILE A 500 2.03 -1.15 16.34
CA ILE A 500 2.83 0.06 16.59
C ILE A 500 2.21 1.29 15.90
N GLN A 501 1.76 1.15 14.65
CA GLN A 501 1.36 2.28 13.83
C GLN A 501 -0.03 2.85 14.17
N LEU A 502 -0.97 2.00 14.59
CA LEU A 502 -2.32 2.45 14.95
C LEU A 502 -2.32 3.26 16.26
N PRO A 503 -1.62 2.85 17.34
CA PRO A 503 -1.47 3.69 18.53
C PRO A 503 -0.82 5.06 18.27
N ARG A 504 0.18 5.11 17.38
CA ARG A 504 0.81 6.38 17.01
C ARG A 504 -0.18 7.34 16.33
N SER A 505 -1.27 6.82 15.79
CA SER A 505 -2.33 7.59 15.13
C SER A 505 -3.41 8.11 16.09
N GLY A 506 -3.10 8.22 17.38
CA GLY A 506 -4.03 8.73 18.39
C GLY A 506 -5.14 7.74 18.75
N ASP A 507 -4.92 6.44 18.50
CA ASP A 507 -5.89 5.38 18.73
C ASP A 507 -7.26 5.61 18.02
N ASP A 508 -7.30 6.37 16.91
CA ASP A 508 -8.50 6.51 16.05
C ASP A 508 -9.00 5.13 15.53
N VAL A 509 -8.07 4.17 15.44
CA VAL A 509 -8.36 2.75 15.17
C VAL A 509 -7.70 1.91 16.27
N HIS A 510 -8.52 1.18 17.03
CA HIS A 510 -8.06 0.30 18.10
C HIS A 510 -7.44 -0.97 17.54
N PHE A 511 -6.25 -1.34 18.04
CA PHE A 511 -5.59 -2.59 17.65
C PHE A 511 -5.95 -3.71 18.64
N HIS A 512 -6.31 -4.87 18.10
CA HIS A 512 -6.52 -6.10 18.85
C HIS A 512 -5.93 -7.29 18.13
N ALA A 513 -5.47 -8.29 18.88
CA ALA A 513 -4.95 -9.54 18.34
C ALA A 513 -5.73 -10.74 18.88
N TYR A 514 -6.03 -11.70 18.01
CA TYR A 514 -6.59 -12.99 18.36
C TYR A 514 -5.59 -14.08 18.01
N ASN A 515 -4.81 -14.51 18.99
CA ASN A 515 -3.81 -15.56 18.84
C ASN A 515 -4.49 -16.91 18.99
N LEU A 516 -4.50 -17.70 17.92
CA LEU A 516 -4.96 -19.07 17.98
C LEU A 516 -3.83 -19.89 18.59
N GLU A 517 -4.04 -20.51 19.74
CA GLU A 517 -3.05 -21.43 20.36
C GLU A 517 -3.56 -22.88 20.34
N ASP A 518 -4.83 -23.08 20.00
CA ASP A 518 -5.42 -24.37 19.73
C ASP A 518 -4.97 -24.91 18.36
N PRO A 519 -4.10 -25.95 18.32
CA PRO A 519 -3.58 -26.48 17.06
C PRO A 519 -4.68 -27.07 16.16
N THR A 520 -5.85 -27.43 16.69
CA THR A 520 -6.97 -27.92 15.88
C THR A 520 -7.59 -26.84 14.99
N GLN A 521 -7.32 -25.57 15.29
CA GLN A 521 -7.76 -24.43 14.49
C GLN A 521 -6.75 -24.04 13.39
N CYS A 522 -5.66 -24.78 13.25
CA CYS A 522 -4.63 -24.49 12.26
C CYS A 522 -4.29 -25.73 11.44
N THR A 523 -4.08 -25.50 10.14
CA THR A 523 -3.66 -26.53 9.21
C THR A 523 -2.47 -26.03 8.41
N ALA A 524 -1.64 -26.98 7.95
CA ALA A 524 -0.51 -26.66 7.10
C ALA A 524 -0.95 -25.83 5.88
N SER A 525 -0.08 -24.94 5.44
CA SER A 525 -0.31 -24.19 4.21
C SER A 525 -0.26 -25.11 2.99
N SER A 526 -0.89 -24.70 1.88
CA SER A 526 -0.81 -25.45 0.63
C SER A 526 0.63 -25.56 0.11
N TRP A 527 1.48 -24.55 0.38
CA TRP A 527 2.91 -24.63 0.01
C TRP A 527 3.70 -25.58 0.91
N GLU A 528 3.40 -25.63 2.21
CA GLU A 528 4.04 -26.58 3.12
C GLU A 528 3.70 -28.02 2.72
N LEU A 529 2.45 -28.25 2.33
CA LEU A 529 2.01 -29.54 1.79
C LEU A 529 2.73 -29.86 0.46
N ALA A 530 2.89 -28.88 -0.43
CA ALA A 530 3.61 -29.08 -1.71
C ALA A 530 5.10 -29.41 -1.52
N ILE A 531 5.78 -28.76 -0.57
CA ILE A 531 7.16 -29.09 -0.19
C ILE A 531 7.25 -30.51 0.36
N LYS A 532 6.37 -30.86 1.31
CA LYS A 532 6.35 -32.21 1.91
C LYS A 532 6.12 -33.29 0.87
N ALA A 533 5.35 -33.00 -0.18
CA ALA A 533 5.09 -33.92 -1.28
C ALA A 533 6.27 -34.05 -2.28
N GLY A 534 7.41 -33.39 -2.07
CA GLY A 534 8.57 -33.45 -2.98
C GLY A 534 8.38 -32.69 -4.29
N ASN A 535 7.25 -32.01 -4.47
CA ASN A 535 6.94 -31.22 -5.67
C ASN A 535 7.43 -29.76 -5.57
N GLY A 536 7.99 -29.37 -4.42
CA GLY A 536 8.61 -28.06 -4.22
C GLY A 536 10.14 -28.16 -4.30
N GLY A 537 10.77 -27.31 -5.12
CA GLY A 537 12.21 -27.10 -5.05
C GLY A 537 12.63 -26.71 -3.63
N SER A 538 13.78 -27.18 -3.16
CA SER A 538 14.31 -27.04 -1.79
C SER A 538 14.68 -25.61 -1.38
N ASN A 539 14.06 -24.57 -1.95
CA ASN A 539 14.26 -23.19 -1.52
C ASN A 539 13.47 -22.86 -0.23
N THR A 540 13.36 -23.85 0.66
CA THR A 540 12.57 -23.85 1.89
C THR A 540 13.26 -23.09 3.03
N ARG A 541 14.02 -22.03 2.72
CA ARG A 541 14.73 -21.24 3.76
C ARG A 541 13.76 -20.50 4.70
N ALA A 542 12.46 -20.52 4.41
CA ALA A 542 11.38 -20.12 5.32
C ALA A 542 11.54 -20.79 6.70
N GLY A 543 12.15 -20.06 7.64
CA GLY A 543 12.31 -20.50 9.02
C GLY A 543 10.97 -20.77 9.72
N ASN A 544 11.01 -21.38 10.91
CA ASN A 544 9.82 -21.82 11.63
C ASN A 544 8.72 -20.73 11.76
N GLY A 545 9.10 -19.47 11.94
CA GLY A 545 8.14 -18.37 12.05
C GLY A 545 7.26 -18.18 10.81
N HIS A 546 7.82 -18.39 9.61
CA HIS A 546 7.05 -18.32 8.37
C HIS A 546 6.05 -19.46 8.26
N ARG A 547 6.49 -20.67 8.59
CA ARG A 547 5.62 -21.85 8.62
C ARG A 547 4.44 -21.63 9.56
N MET A 548 4.68 -21.10 10.75
CA MET A 548 3.61 -20.77 11.71
C MET A 548 2.73 -19.64 11.19
N ARG A 549 3.31 -18.51 10.74
CA ARG A 549 2.58 -17.36 10.19
C ARG A 549 1.65 -17.74 9.02
N ASP A 550 2.05 -18.70 8.19
CA ASP A 550 1.38 -18.97 6.91
C ASP A 550 0.39 -20.14 6.91
N GLN A 551 0.13 -20.72 8.08
CA GLN A 551 -0.91 -21.73 8.27
C GLN A 551 -2.28 -21.24 7.79
N ASN A 552 -3.10 -22.19 7.34
CA ASN A 552 -4.52 -21.94 7.11
C ASN A 552 -5.28 -22.15 8.42
N LEU A 553 -6.42 -21.48 8.55
CA LEU A 553 -7.18 -21.42 9.80
C LEU A 553 -8.53 -22.11 9.66
N VAL A 554 -8.96 -22.77 10.73
CA VAL A 554 -10.34 -23.23 10.97
C VAL A 554 -10.76 -22.55 12.28
N VAL A 555 -11.22 -21.31 12.19
CA VAL A 555 -11.45 -20.47 13.37
C VAL A 555 -12.74 -20.90 14.03
N ARG A 556 -12.72 -21.09 15.34
CA ARG A 556 -13.91 -21.46 16.08
C ARG A 556 -14.84 -20.26 16.31
N PRO A 557 -16.14 -20.36 16.00
CA PRO A 557 -17.06 -19.23 16.13
C PRO A 557 -17.18 -18.68 17.56
N ASP A 558 -17.28 -19.54 18.57
CA ASP A 558 -17.42 -19.16 19.97
C ASP A 558 -16.27 -18.27 20.48
N GLY A 559 -15.02 -18.72 20.27
CA GLY A 559 -13.84 -17.95 20.66
C GLY A 559 -13.69 -16.65 19.86
N PHE A 560 -13.97 -16.70 18.55
CA PHE A 560 -13.95 -15.51 17.70
C PHE A 560 -14.96 -14.45 18.16
N PHE A 561 -16.20 -14.84 18.48
CA PHE A 561 -17.22 -13.90 18.93
C PHE A 561 -16.99 -13.39 20.35
N ALA A 562 -16.38 -14.18 21.24
CA ALA A 562 -15.94 -13.69 22.53
C ALA A 562 -14.93 -12.56 22.38
N MET A 563 -13.94 -12.73 21.50
CA MET A 563 -12.97 -11.68 21.18
C MET A 563 -13.63 -10.47 20.51
N LEU A 564 -14.51 -10.69 19.53
CA LEU A 564 -15.22 -9.61 18.85
C LEU A 564 -16.12 -8.79 19.79
N ARG A 565 -16.80 -9.45 20.74
CA ARG A 565 -17.60 -8.78 21.78
C ARG A 565 -16.72 -7.93 22.70
N HIS A 566 -15.51 -8.41 23.04
CA HIS A 566 -14.52 -7.63 23.79
C HIS A 566 -14.15 -6.36 23.03
N VAL A 567 -13.76 -6.47 21.75
CA VAL A 567 -13.46 -5.33 20.86
C VAL A 567 -14.63 -4.34 20.82
N ALA A 568 -15.83 -4.83 20.51
CA ALA A 568 -17.04 -4.02 20.39
C ALA A 568 -17.34 -3.22 21.66
N SER A 569 -17.07 -3.81 22.83
CA SER A 569 -17.31 -3.18 24.13
C SER A 569 -16.40 -1.97 24.41
N MET A 570 -15.36 -1.75 23.61
CA MET A 570 -14.38 -0.67 23.75
C MET A 570 -14.47 0.39 22.64
N LEU A 571 -15.18 0.12 21.53
CA LEU A 571 -15.22 1.05 20.39
C LEU A 571 -15.82 2.42 20.72
N ARG A 572 -16.78 2.46 21.66
CA ARG A 572 -17.45 3.67 22.14
C ARG A 572 -16.96 4.15 23.51
N ASP A 573 -15.93 3.50 24.04
CA ASP A 573 -15.41 3.72 25.38
C ASP A 573 -13.88 3.81 25.34
N PRO A 574 -13.32 5.00 25.04
CA PRO A 574 -11.88 5.20 24.95
C PRO A 574 -11.17 4.99 26.29
N GLU A 575 -11.85 5.23 27.43
CA GLU A 575 -11.28 4.95 28.75
C GLU A 575 -11.10 3.46 28.97
N LYS A 576 -12.11 2.66 28.60
CA LYS A 576 -12.02 1.20 28.68
C LYS A 576 -10.95 0.63 27.75
N TYR A 577 -10.82 1.16 26.54
CA TYR A 577 -9.71 0.79 25.65
C TYR A 577 -8.35 1.16 26.25
N GLY A 578 -8.20 2.38 26.76
CA GLY A 578 -6.97 2.84 27.43
C GLY A 578 -6.59 1.96 28.62
N LYS A 579 -7.57 1.57 29.43
CA LYS A 579 -7.38 0.61 30.54
C LYS A 579 -6.95 -0.76 30.04
N ALA A 580 -7.66 -1.33 29.06
CA ALA A 580 -7.30 -2.63 28.49
C ALA A 580 -5.89 -2.63 27.90
N LYS A 581 -5.47 -1.54 27.25
CA LYS A 581 -4.12 -1.34 26.75
C LYS A 581 -3.08 -1.32 27.88
N ALA A 582 -3.32 -0.55 28.95
CA ALA A 582 -2.43 -0.48 30.10
C ALA A 582 -2.30 -1.83 30.85
N GLU A 583 -3.38 -2.61 30.88
CA GLU A 583 -3.44 -3.94 31.50
C GLU A 583 -2.98 -5.07 30.56
N ASN A 584 -2.52 -4.74 29.35
CA ASN A 584 -2.13 -5.69 28.31
C ASN A 584 -3.25 -6.72 27.99
N GLN A 585 -4.48 -6.24 27.84
CA GLN A 585 -5.69 -7.02 27.56
C GLN A 585 -6.19 -6.83 26.12
N LEU A 586 -5.30 -6.42 25.20
CA LEU A 586 -5.63 -6.28 23.77
C LEU A 586 -5.39 -7.57 22.97
N HIS A 587 -4.74 -8.57 23.57
CA HIS A 587 -4.48 -9.86 22.95
C HIS A 587 -5.33 -10.95 23.62
N GLY A 588 -6.16 -11.61 22.82
CA GLY A 588 -6.87 -12.83 23.21
C GLY A 588 -6.13 -14.07 22.73
N TYR A 589 -6.14 -15.13 23.53
CA TYR A 589 -5.50 -16.41 23.27
C TYR A 589 -6.54 -17.52 23.25
N ALA A 590 -6.80 -18.10 22.08
CA ALA A 590 -7.71 -19.23 21.91
C ALA A 590 -7.00 -20.52 22.36
N MET A 591 -7.37 -21.01 23.54
CA MET A 591 -6.73 -22.15 24.18
C MET A 591 -7.27 -23.48 23.63
N PRO A 592 -6.45 -24.55 23.60
CA PRO A 592 -6.87 -25.88 23.15
C PRO A 592 -8.12 -26.40 23.86
N SER A 593 -8.99 -27.09 23.12
CA SER A 593 -10.05 -27.92 23.69
C SER A 593 -9.49 -29.18 24.37
N PRO A 594 -10.21 -29.76 25.35
CA PRO A 594 -9.78 -30.91 26.13
C PRO A 594 -9.96 -32.15 25.27
N GLY A 595 -8.88 -32.90 25.07
CA GLY A 595 -8.88 -34.07 24.19
C GLY A 595 -8.21 -33.84 22.82
N GLY A 596 -7.85 -32.59 22.49
CA GLY A 596 -6.73 -32.38 21.56
C GLY A 596 -5.44 -32.81 22.26
N ASP A 597 -4.53 -33.51 21.57
CA ASP A 597 -3.28 -34.02 22.12
C ASP A 597 -2.35 -32.91 22.68
N ALA A 598 -2.67 -32.39 23.87
CA ALA A 598 -1.87 -31.41 24.60
C ALA A 598 -0.47 -31.95 24.94
N ALA A 599 -0.27 -33.27 24.84
CA ALA A 599 1.02 -33.93 25.03
C ALA A 599 2.11 -33.48 24.03
N GLY A 600 1.73 -32.86 22.90
CA GLY A 600 2.69 -32.32 21.92
C GLY A 600 3.30 -30.96 22.32
N TRP A 601 2.72 -30.24 23.28
CA TRP A 601 3.17 -28.88 23.64
C TRP A 601 4.37 -28.85 24.60
N GLY A 602 4.68 -29.96 25.29
CA GLY A 602 5.68 -29.99 26.37
C GLY A 602 7.04 -30.60 26.05
N SER A 603 7.22 -31.28 24.91
CA SER A 603 8.42 -32.12 24.67
C SER A 603 9.19 -31.80 23.38
N GLY A 604 8.70 -30.87 22.55
CA GLY A 604 9.42 -30.36 21.40
C GLY A 604 10.60 -29.48 21.83
N THR A 605 11.78 -30.09 21.92
CA THR A 605 13.12 -29.47 21.99
C THR A 605 13.15 -27.99 21.61
N GLY A 606 13.36 -27.13 22.61
CA GLY A 606 13.86 -25.76 22.48
C GLY A 606 13.35 -24.95 21.28
N PHE A 607 12.32 -24.13 21.50
CA PHE A 607 12.02 -22.95 20.69
C PHE A 607 13.08 -21.84 20.87
N GLY A 608 14.36 -22.22 20.80
CA GLY A 608 15.48 -21.30 20.70
C GLY A 608 15.51 -20.73 19.29
N GLY A 609 14.75 -19.67 19.06
CA GLY A 609 15.03 -18.76 17.95
C GLY A 609 16.46 -18.27 18.13
N GLY A 610 17.37 -18.73 17.27
CA GLY A 610 18.77 -18.34 17.31
C GLY A 610 18.91 -16.83 17.22
N GLN A 611 19.08 -16.17 18.36
CA GLN A 611 20.02 -15.08 18.44
C GLN A 611 21.41 -15.70 18.32
N VAL A 612 22.10 -15.38 17.22
CA VAL A 612 23.55 -15.54 17.16
C VAL A 612 24.14 -14.55 18.17
N GLY A 613 24.31 -15.00 19.42
CA GLY A 613 24.82 -14.20 20.53
C GLY A 613 25.00 -15.07 21.76
N GLN A 614 26.25 -15.35 22.09
CA GLN A 614 26.71 -16.23 23.17
C GLN A 614 26.06 -15.95 24.54
N GLY A 615 25.65 -17.01 25.25
CA GLY A 615 25.57 -16.98 26.71
C GLY A 615 24.48 -17.83 27.36
N GLY A 616 24.85 -19.02 27.86
CA GLY A 616 24.30 -19.59 29.10
C GLY A 616 22.93 -20.26 29.05
N ALA A 617 22.93 -21.59 28.85
CA ALA A 617 21.77 -22.45 29.08
C ALA A 617 21.52 -22.68 30.58
N ALA A 618 20.30 -22.40 31.04
CA ALA A 618 19.73 -22.98 32.25
C ALA A 618 18.42 -23.67 31.87
N ALA A 619 18.47 -24.99 31.73
CA ALA A 619 17.33 -25.84 31.45
C ALA A 619 16.49 -26.03 32.73
N GLY A 620 15.37 -25.32 32.81
CA GLY A 620 14.34 -25.55 33.82
C GLY A 620 13.35 -26.60 33.32
N GLN A 621 13.52 -27.83 33.77
CA GLN A 621 12.62 -28.95 33.53
C GLN A 621 11.37 -28.78 34.43
N ALA A 622 10.23 -28.41 33.85
CA ALA A 622 8.94 -28.40 34.55
C ALA A 622 8.03 -29.46 33.97
N GLY A 623 8.17 -30.70 34.47
CA GLY A 623 7.11 -31.70 34.38
C GLY A 623 6.07 -31.41 35.45
N LEU A 624 4.83 -31.12 35.03
CA LEU A 624 3.66 -31.20 35.90
C LEU A 624 2.50 -31.77 35.09
N GLY A 625 2.03 -32.95 35.52
CA GLY A 625 0.77 -33.52 35.11
C GLY A 625 -0.38 -32.58 35.48
N GLY A 626 -1.22 -32.27 34.50
CA GLY A 626 -2.41 -31.44 34.65
C GLY A 626 -3.44 -31.82 33.59
N MET A 627 -3.85 -33.09 33.58
CA MET A 627 -5.04 -33.53 32.85
C MET A 627 -6.26 -32.91 33.55
N GLY A 628 -7.06 -32.10 32.83
CA GLY A 628 -8.44 -31.78 33.24
C GLY A 628 -8.82 -30.30 33.44
N LEU A 629 -7.99 -29.32 33.07
CA LEU A 629 -8.30 -27.89 33.28
C LEU A 629 -9.06 -27.20 32.12
N TRP A 630 -9.42 -27.96 31.09
CA TRP A 630 -10.05 -27.42 29.89
C TRP A 630 -11.44 -28.02 29.73
N GLY A 631 -12.39 -27.22 29.28
CA GLY A 631 -13.76 -27.60 28.94
C GLY A 631 -14.01 -27.79 27.46
N PRO A 632 -15.07 -28.50 27.04
CA PRO A 632 -15.27 -28.98 25.67
C PRO A 632 -15.18 -27.86 24.61
N SER A 633 -15.54 -26.63 24.98
CA SER A 633 -15.51 -25.46 24.12
C SER A 633 -14.16 -24.74 24.05
N GLY A 634 -13.07 -25.21 24.67
CA GLY A 634 -11.85 -24.39 24.78
C GLY A 634 -12.14 -23.05 25.47
N GLY A 635 -11.16 -22.16 25.58
CA GLY A 635 -11.36 -20.85 26.21
C GLY A 635 -10.63 -19.73 25.48
N VAL A 636 -11.01 -18.48 25.73
CA VAL A 636 -10.28 -17.28 25.27
C VAL A 636 -9.76 -16.52 26.48
N LEU A 637 -8.44 -16.49 26.61
CA LEU A 637 -7.73 -15.84 27.71
C LEU A 637 -7.13 -14.52 27.24
N LEU A 638 -7.31 -13.44 27.98
CA LEU A 638 -6.62 -12.17 27.74
C LEU A 638 -5.23 -12.20 28.37
N GLY A 639 -4.24 -11.64 27.69
CA GLY A 639 -2.89 -11.52 28.24
C GLY A 639 -1.98 -10.63 27.42
N PRO A 640 -0.75 -10.38 27.93
CA PRO A 640 0.22 -9.56 27.22
C PRO A 640 0.66 -10.18 25.91
N LEU A 641 1.34 -9.40 25.07
CA LEU A 641 2.01 -9.96 23.89
C LEU A 641 3.00 -11.04 24.30
N GLY A 642 2.99 -12.17 23.58
CA GLY A 642 4.03 -13.19 23.74
C GLY A 642 3.90 -14.06 24.98
N VAL A 643 2.68 -14.32 25.46
CA VAL A 643 2.50 -15.29 26.53
C VAL A 643 2.95 -16.66 26.03
N THR A 644 4.03 -17.19 26.62
CA THR A 644 4.53 -18.54 26.34
C THR A 644 4.21 -19.52 27.46
N ASN A 645 3.94 -19.04 28.68
CA ASN A 645 3.55 -19.86 29.84
C ASN A 645 2.11 -19.55 30.28
N PHE A 646 1.14 -20.11 29.55
CA PHE A 646 -0.28 -19.90 29.82
C PHE A 646 -0.71 -20.38 31.21
N THR A 647 -0.15 -21.48 31.71
CA THR A 647 -0.46 -22.00 33.05
C THR A 647 -0.09 -21.00 34.14
N GLU A 648 1.09 -20.38 34.04
CA GLU A 648 1.50 -19.34 34.98
C GLU A 648 0.65 -18.07 34.85
N HIS A 649 0.32 -17.67 33.61
CA HIS A 649 -0.54 -16.51 33.37
C HIS A 649 -1.93 -16.68 33.96
N ILE A 650 -2.54 -17.87 33.80
CA ILE A 650 -3.82 -18.22 34.43
C ILE A 650 -3.70 -18.18 35.95
N ARG A 651 -2.64 -18.76 36.53
CA ARG A 651 -2.42 -18.76 37.99
C ARG A 651 -2.27 -17.35 38.57
N LYS A 652 -1.75 -16.40 37.78
CA LYS A 652 -1.64 -14.97 38.13
C LYS A 652 -2.96 -14.20 37.96
N GLY A 653 -4.06 -14.89 37.64
CA GLY A 653 -5.38 -14.26 37.50
C GLY A 653 -5.66 -13.75 36.10
N GLY A 654 -5.09 -14.37 35.06
CA GLY A 654 -5.42 -14.05 33.67
C GLY A 654 -6.94 -14.07 33.43
N GLN A 655 -7.45 -13.02 32.78
CA GLN A 655 -8.89 -12.83 32.58
C GLN A 655 -9.41 -13.67 31.41
N TRP A 656 -10.48 -14.43 31.65
CA TRP A 656 -11.19 -15.16 30.60
C TRP A 656 -12.27 -14.29 29.96
N LEU A 657 -12.27 -14.23 28.63
CA LEU A 657 -13.44 -13.78 27.85
C LEU A 657 -14.45 -14.92 27.65
N LEU A 658 -13.93 -16.12 27.47
CA LEU A 658 -14.70 -17.36 27.37
C LEU A 658 -13.97 -18.38 28.25
N PRO A 659 -14.54 -18.80 29.39
CA PRO A 659 -13.90 -19.81 30.22
C PRO A 659 -13.87 -21.16 29.49
N PRO A 660 -12.88 -22.03 29.79
CA PRO A 660 -12.98 -23.43 29.42
C PRO A 660 -14.26 -24.00 30.06
N GLY A 661 -15.18 -24.51 29.23
CA GLY A 661 -16.50 -25.00 29.67
C GLY A 661 -16.58 -26.32 30.43
#